data_AF-A0A516PWX4-F1
#
_entry.id   AF-A0A516PWX4-F1
#
_cell.length_a   1.000
_cell.length_b   1.000
_cell.length_c   1.000
_cell.angle_alpha   90.00
_cell.angle_beta   90.00
_cell.angle_gamma   90.00
#
_symmetry.space_group_name_H-M   'P 1'
#
loop_
_entity.id
_entity.type
_entity.pdbx_description
1 polymer ?
#
loop_
_entity_poly.entity_id
_entity_poly.type
_entity_poly.pdbx_seq_one_letter_code
_entity_poly.pdbx_strand_id
1 'polypeptide(L)'
;MTTRIEIPELSLVVLIGVSGSGKSTFARDHFGPFETISSDFCRGLVSGDEHDQTVSADAFDVLGYIAGKRLAGGRLTVIDATSVTVQARRQLIKLARDHDVLPTAIVLDTPVELAMERNRSRPDRDFGEHVVRRQHDQLRRSLKGLAKEGFRKVHVLGPEQAADCEIVRTRLFNDRRDDHGPFDVIGDVHGCLSELLLLLEKLDYRIERDDHGRAVDASHPDGRRALFLGDLVDRGPDTVGVLRLAMGMTAAGHALAITGNHEEKLIRALSGRKVTASHGLQQTLDQLAAEPEDFRQQVLSWCRELIAHLVLDDGKLVVAHAGLKESFHGRASGRVRAFALYGDTTGETDEYGLPVRLPWAQQYRGQAMVLYGHTPTPELTWINNTLCLDTGCVFGGKLSALRYPESETVQVPTEKVWYQPAKPFLADGSPSAANGAERAGDDLELSDVLGRRAIETKVHGRITVSEEQAAGALEVISRFALHPRWLSYLPPTMAPAPATGRADHLEYPDTAFTTYAKAGVERVICEEKHMGSRAVIMVCADEDAARRRFGSQAHRTGVIHTRTGRAMADVEPTEELLSKIRKAITAAGIWDELAADWLLLDAELLPWSLKADELLQDQYAATAAAARMALGITGDQLRLAAARGLDVVELIGRTEQRQRSTEAFAAAYRRYQPRSFVWLVVDHGCSG
;
A
#
# COMPACT_ATOMS: atom_id res chain seq x y z
N MET A 1 7.90 43.30 -20.26
CA MET A 1 7.29 41.97 -20.46
C MET A 1 7.86 41.10 -19.37
N THR A 2 7.03 40.70 -18.40
CA THR A 2 7.46 39.87 -17.26
C THR A 2 8.06 38.56 -17.75
N THR A 3 9.22 38.21 -17.21
CA THR A 3 9.95 36.98 -17.59
C THR A 3 9.32 35.78 -16.88
N ARG A 4 8.72 34.83 -17.63
CA ARG A 4 8.09 33.64 -17.04
C ARG A 4 9.10 32.48 -16.93
N ILE A 5 9.22 31.88 -15.75
CA ILE A 5 10.13 30.78 -15.46
C ILE A 5 9.34 29.56 -14.99
N GLU A 6 9.40 28.47 -15.74
CA GLU A 6 8.71 27.24 -15.39
C GLU A 6 9.60 26.26 -14.64
N ILE A 7 9.14 25.82 -13.48
CA ILE A 7 9.81 24.81 -12.64
C ILE A 7 8.84 23.69 -12.24
N PRO A 8 9.29 22.43 -12.14
CA PRO A 8 8.43 21.38 -11.63
C PRO A 8 8.03 21.60 -10.17
N GLU A 9 6.77 21.30 -9.82
CA GLU A 9 6.27 21.31 -8.43
C GLU A 9 7.15 20.50 -7.48
N LEU A 10 7.64 19.34 -7.95
CA LEU A 10 8.64 18.54 -7.26
C LEU A 10 10.00 18.65 -7.95
N SER A 11 10.86 19.54 -7.44
CA SER A 11 12.22 19.70 -7.94
C SER A 11 13.17 20.23 -6.86
N LEU A 12 14.48 20.12 -7.14
CA LEU A 12 15.52 20.83 -6.41
C LEU A 12 15.96 22.03 -7.24
N VAL A 13 15.62 23.23 -6.79
CA VAL A 13 16.05 24.48 -7.41
C VAL A 13 17.35 24.94 -6.76
N VAL A 14 18.37 25.22 -7.57
CA VAL A 14 19.65 25.76 -7.09
C VAL A 14 19.77 27.18 -7.60
N LEU A 15 19.78 28.15 -6.68
CA LEU A 15 20.12 29.52 -7.01
C LEU A 15 21.63 29.61 -7.20
N ILE A 16 22.07 30.24 -8.29
CA ILE A 16 23.47 30.38 -8.66
C ILE A 16 23.74 31.86 -8.90
N GLY A 17 24.72 32.42 -8.21
CA GLY A 17 25.04 33.84 -8.34
C GLY A 17 26.07 34.28 -7.33
N VAL A 18 26.82 35.32 -7.69
CA VAL A 18 27.84 35.90 -6.81
C VAL A 18 27.24 36.54 -5.56
N SER A 19 28.07 36.84 -4.56
CA SER A 19 27.65 37.67 -3.42
C SER A 19 27.20 39.04 -3.95
N GLY A 20 26.08 39.57 -3.44
CA GLY A 20 25.47 40.80 -3.97
C GLY A 20 24.60 40.64 -5.24
N SER A 21 24.49 39.44 -5.82
CA SER A 21 23.64 39.21 -7.01
C SER A 21 22.13 39.20 -6.74
N GLY A 22 21.71 39.28 -5.46
CA GLY A 22 20.30 39.30 -5.08
C GLY A 22 19.63 37.94 -4.83
N LYS A 23 20.38 36.83 -4.73
CA LYS A 23 19.80 35.47 -4.53
C LYS A 23 18.80 35.38 -3.38
N SER A 24 19.17 35.82 -2.18
CA SER A 24 18.31 35.74 -1.00
C SER A 24 17.06 36.62 -1.11
N THR A 25 17.17 37.75 -1.82
CA THR A 25 16.03 38.61 -2.16
C THR A 25 15.11 37.90 -3.15
N PHE A 26 15.67 37.39 -4.25
CA PHE A 26 14.95 36.59 -5.24
C PHE A 26 14.23 35.38 -4.63
N ALA A 27 14.90 34.68 -3.71
CA ALA A 27 14.33 33.54 -3.00
C ALA A 27 13.09 33.96 -2.18
N ARG A 28 13.19 35.07 -1.45
CA ARG A 28 12.14 35.61 -0.60
C ARG A 28 10.95 36.14 -1.39
N ASP A 29 11.20 36.76 -2.53
CA ASP A 29 10.17 37.40 -3.35
C ASP A 29 9.37 36.37 -4.15
N HIS A 30 9.99 35.23 -4.50
CA HIS A 30 9.39 34.24 -5.42
C HIS A 30 9.08 32.85 -4.81
N PHE A 31 9.60 32.54 -3.64
CA PHE A 31 9.39 31.23 -2.99
C PHE A 31 8.90 31.37 -1.56
N GLY A 32 8.22 30.32 -1.07
CA GLY A 32 7.71 30.28 0.29
C GLY A 32 8.84 30.28 1.33
N PRO A 33 8.59 30.80 2.56
CA PRO A 33 9.61 30.97 3.59
C PRO A 33 10.28 29.65 4.02
N PHE A 34 9.57 28.53 3.88
CA PHE A 34 10.10 27.20 4.20
C PHE A 34 10.58 26.42 2.97
N GLU A 35 10.42 26.96 1.76
CA GLU A 35 10.88 26.31 0.53
C GLU A 35 12.38 26.52 0.33
N THR A 36 12.92 27.64 0.82
CA THR A 36 14.33 27.97 0.68
C THR A 36 15.14 27.53 1.89
N ILE A 37 16.21 26.80 1.64
CA ILE A 37 17.25 26.47 2.61
C ILE A 37 18.48 27.30 2.26
N SER A 38 18.85 28.22 3.15
CA SER A 38 20.04 29.06 3.00
C SER A 38 21.26 28.44 3.68
N SER A 39 22.39 28.43 2.97
CA SER A 39 23.66 28.01 3.59
C SER A 39 24.12 28.96 4.70
N ASP A 40 23.71 30.23 4.66
CA ASP A 40 24.00 31.20 5.73
C ASP A 40 23.17 30.89 6.99
N PHE A 41 21.88 30.61 6.81
CA PHE A 41 21.02 30.19 7.92
C PHE A 41 21.53 28.89 8.57
N CYS A 42 21.95 27.91 7.77
CA CYS A 42 22.55 26.69 8.30
C CYS A 42 23.87 26.93 9.05
N ARG A 43 24.68 27.93 8.67
CA ARG A 43 25.85 28.34 9.47
C ARG A 43 25.41 28.88 10.83
N GLY A 44 24.42 29.77 10.86
CA GLY A 44 23.85 30.30 12.11
C GLY A 44 23.33 29.21 13.05
N LEU A 45 22.71 28.15 12.52
CA LEU A 45 22.27 27.00 13.32
C LEU A 45 23.43 26.22 13.96
N VAL A 46 24.62 26.21 13.34
CA VAL A 46 25.78 25.44 13.82
C VAL A 46 26.68 26.27 14.74
N SER A 47 26.99 27.52 14.38
CA SER A 47 27.95 28.37 15.12
C SER A 47 27.30 29.48 15.94
N GLY A 48 26.02 29.78 15.74
CA GLY A 48 25.38 31.00 16.24
C GLY A 48 25.68 32.26 15.41
N ASP A 49 26.44 32.13 14.31
CA ASP A 49 26.80 33.21 13.39
C ASP A 49 26.65 32.75 11.93
N GLU A 50 25.74 33.39 11.18
CA GLU A 50 25.48 33.08 9.77
C GLU A 50 26.69 33.32 8.84
N HIS A 51 27.69 34.06 9.31
CA HIS A 51 28.86 34.47 8.53
C HIS A 51 30.11 33.66 8.84
N ASP A 52 30.10 32.81 9.86
CA ASP A 52 31.25 31.97 10.23
C ASP A 52 31.57 30.96 9.12
N GLN A 53 32.60 31.26 8.34
CA GLN A 53 33.03 30.40 7.24
C GLN A 53 33.77 29.13 7.71
N THR A 54 34.21 29.06 8.98
CA THR A 54 34.98 27.92 9.51
C THR A 54 34.12 26.66 9.64
N VAL A 55 32.80 26.82 9.88
CA VAL A 55 31.81 25.72 9.99
C VAL A 55 31.09 25.42 8.68
N SER A 56 31.63 25.86 7.54
CA SER A 56 30.94 25.69 6.24
C SER A 56 30.65 24.24 5.90
N ALA A 57 31.53 23.30 6.27
CA ALA A 57 31.28 21.86 6.03
C ALA A 57 30.03 21.38 6.77
N ASP A 58 29.98 21.61 8.09
CA ASP A 58 28.84 21.23 8.94
C ASP A 58 27.54 21.92 8.50
N ALA A 59 27.61 23.19 8.09
CA ALA A 59 26.45 23.92 7.56
C ALA A 59 25.90 23.28 6.27
N PHE A 60 26.76 22.80 5.37
CA PHE A 60 26.33 22.09 4.17
C PHE A 60 25.78 20.68 4.46
N ASP A 61 26.26 20.01 5.52
CA ASP A 61 25.70 18.75 5.98
C ASP A 61 24.27 18.93 6.52
N VAL A 62 24.03 19.97 7.34
CA VAL A 62 22.69 20.34 7.82
C VAL A 62 21.77 20.70 6.65
N LEU A 63 22.25 21.52 5.71
CA LEU A 63 21.52 21.92 4.51
C LEU A 63 21.12 20.68 3.69
N GLY A 64 22.06 19.77 3.44
CA GLY A 64 21.83 18.54 2.71
C GLY A 64 20.82 17.63 3.39
N TYR A 65 20.88 17.50 4.72
CA TYR A 65 19.93 16.72 5.51
C TYR A 65 18.51 17.27 5.42
N ILE A 66 18.33 18.57 5.65
CA ILE A 66 17.01 19.22 5.60
C ILE A 66 16.44 19.13 4.18
N ALA A 67 17.24 19.47 3.17
CA ALA A 67 16.83 19.40 1.78
C ALA A 67 16.44 17.97 1.38
N GLY A 68 17.21 16.96 1.78
CA GLY A 68 16.90 15.57 1.54
C GLY A 68 15.59 15.11 2.18
N LYS A 69 15.30 15.52 3.42
CA LYS A 69 14.01 15.23 4.09
C LYS A 69 12.84 15.89 3.38
N ARG A 70 13.01 17.13 2.89
CA ARG A 70 11.97 17.84 2.13
C ARG A 70 11.68 17.16 0.79
N LEU A 71 12.72 16.82 0.02
CA LEU A 71 12.59 16.12 -1.24
C LEU A 71 11.98 14.72 -1.07
N ALA A 72 12.37 14.00 -0.01
CA ALA A 72 11.78 12.71 0.33
C ALA A 72 10.26 12.81 0.57
N GLY A 73 9.81 13.90 1.19
CA GLY A 73 8.39 14.20 1.40
C GLY A 73 7.69 14.88 0.21
N GLY A 74 8.26 14.86 -0.99
CA GLY A 74 7.62 15.39 -2.20
C GLY A 74 7.50 16.92 -2.24
N ARG A 75 8.36 17.67 -1.53
CA ARG A 75 8.29 19.14 -1.46
C ARG A 75 9.34 19.82 -2.34
N LEU A 76 8.92 20.86 -3.07
CA LEU A 76 9.83 21.82 -3.71
C LEU A 76 10.87 22.31 -2.70
N THR A 77 12.13 22.29 -3.10
CA THR A 77 13.24 22.74 -2.25
C THR A 77 14.16 23.64 -3.06
N VAL A 78 14.40 24.84 -2.55
CA VAL A 78 15.26 25.85 -3.15
C VAL A 78 16.52 25.98 -2.29
N ILE A 79 17.68 25.96 -2.91
CA ILE A 79 18.97 26.15 -2.24
C ILE A 79 19.47 27.56 -2.51
N ASP A 80 19.55 28.38 -1.45
CA ASP A 80 20.22 29.68 -1.47
C ASP A 80 21.67 29.53 -1.00
N ALA A 81 22.56 29.42 -1.99
CA ALA A 81 24.00 29.41 -1.80
C ALA A 81 24.67 30.06 -3.02
N THR A 82 25.93 30.47 -2.88
CA THR A 82 26.66 31.11 -3.99
C THR A 82 26.80 30.18 -5.19
N SER A 83 27.10 28.89 -4.98
CA SER A 83 27.04 27.81 -5.99
C SER A 83 27.76 28.09 -7.32
N VAL A 84 28.76 28.99 -7.35
CA VAL A 84 29.47 29.39 -8.58
C VAL A 84 30.50 28.37 -9.07
N THR A 85 30.89 27.39 -8.25
CA THR A 85 31.85 26.34 -8.62
C THR A 85 31.16 25.01 -8.95
N VAL A 86 31.77 24.24 -9.87
CA VAL A 86 31.29 22.91 -10.25
C VAL A 86 31.24 21.96 -9.05
N GLN A 87 32.23 22.02 -8.16
CA GLN A 87 32.30 21.15 -6.98
C GLN A 87 31.13 21.40 -6.02
N ALA A 88 30.76 22.66 -5.76
CA ALA A 88 29.63 23.00 -4.91
C ALA A 88 28.30 22.48 -5.50
N ARG A 89 28.13 22.60 -6.82
CA ARG A 89 26.91 22.11 -7.50
C ARG A 89 26.84 20.59 -7.60
N ARG A 90 27.99 19.91 -7.64
CA ARG A 90 28.05 18.44 -7.75
C ARG A 90 27.28 17.74 -6.63
N GLN A 91 27.42 18.21 -5.39
CA GLN A 91 26.71 17.66 -4.23
C GLN A 91 25.19 17.90 -4.32
N LEU A 92 24.77 19.08 -4.78
CA LEU A 92 23.35 19.40 -4.97
C LEU A 92 22.71 18.59 -6.10
N ILE A 93 23.43 18.40 -7.22
CA ILE A 93 22.98 17.52 -8.31
C ILE A 93 22.91 16.07 -7.83
N LYS A 94 23.88 15.63 -7.02
CA LYS A 94 23.85 14.30 -6.40
C LYS A 94 22.61 14.17 -5.49
N LEU A 95 22.33 15.16 -4.65
CA LEU A 95 21.14 15.18 -3.78
C LEU A 95 19.85 15.05 -4.60
N ALA A 96 19.69 15.82 -5.68
CA ALA A 96 18.54 15.68 -6.57
C ALA A 96 18.42 14.26 -7.16
N ARG A 97 19.53 13.66 -7.58
CA ARG A 97 19.57 12.29 -8.12
C ARG A 97 19.26 11.23 -7.07
N ASP A 98 19.80 11.35 -5.87
CA ASP A 98 19.56 10.42 -4.77
C ASP A 98 18.07 10.36 -4.42
N HIS A 99 17.36 11.48 -4.60
CA HIS A 99 15.92 11.62 -4.42
C HIS A 99 15.10 11.57 -5.71
N ASP A 100 15.67 11.17 -6.86
CA ASP A 100 14.93 11.01 -8.13
C ASP A 100 14.12 12.24 -8.59
N VAL A 101 14.55 13.45 -8.23
CA VAL A 101 13.93 14.72 -8.65
C VAL A 101 14.78 15.44 -9.70
N LEU A 102 14.16 16.33 -10.48
CA LEU A 102 14.85 17.09 -11.51
C LEU A 102 15.58 18.29 -10.89
N PRO A 103 16.92 18.41 -11.04
CA PRO A 103 17.64 19.62 -10.63
C PRO A 103 17.41 20.75 -11.63
N THR A 104 17.01 21.92 -11.13
CA THR A 104 16.80 23.17 -11.89
C THR A 104 17.78 24.24 -11.43
N ALA A 105 18.51 24.87 -12.35
CA ALA A 105 19.39 25.99 -12.06
C ALA A 105 18.70 27.31 -12.39
N ILE A 106 18.69 28.26 -11.44
CA ILE A 106 18.34 29.66 -11.70
C ILE A 106 19.59 30.50 -11.44
N VAL A 107 20.13 31.07 -12.52
CA VAL A 107 21.37 31.85 -12.50
C VAL A 107 21.03 33.33 -12.50
N LEU A 108 21.47 34.07 -11.48
CA LEU A 108 21.39 35.52 -11.42
C LEU A 108 22.69 36.13 -11.97
N ASP A 109 22.71 36.40 -13.27
CA ASP A 109 23.86 36.98 -13.99
C ASP A 109 23.91 38.51 -13.79
N THR A 110 24.18 38.92 -12.56
CA THR A 110 24.35 40.34 -12.20
C THR A 110 25.73 40.85 -12.62
N PRO A 111 25.84 42.02 -13.27
CA PRO A 111 27.12 42.66 -13.55
C PRO A 111 27.98 42.81 -12.28
N VAL A 112 29.27 42.51 -12.38
CA VAL A 112 30.18 42.47 -11.23
C VAL A 112 30.21 43.79 -10.44
N GLU A 113 30.17 44.94 -11.13
CA GLU A 113 30.18 46.26 -10.47
C GLU A 113 28.92 46.50 -9.65
N LEU A 114 27.75 46.11 -10.17
CA LEU A 114 26.48 46.20 -9.44
C LEU A 114 26.45 45.23 -8.24
N ALA A 115 27.00 44.02 -8.40
CA ALA A 115 27.09 43.07 -7.30
C ALA A 115 28.03 43.58 -6.19
N MET A 116 29.14 44.24 -6.55
CA MET A 116 30.07 44.86 -5.61
C MET A 116 29.43 46.05 -4.88
N GLU A 117 28.73 46.92 -5.59
CA GLU A 117 27.98 48.04 -5.00
C GLU A 117 26.93 47.56 -3.98
N ARG A 118 26.17 46.53 -4.34
CA ARG A 118 25.19 45.88 -3.46
C ARG A 118 25.82 45.14 -2.28
N ASN A 119 27.09 44.77 -2.37
CA ASN A 119 27.80 44.14 -1.27
C ASN A 119 28.34 45.18 -0.28
N ARG A 120 28.86 46.32 -0.76
CA ARG A 120 29.33 47.43 0.10
C ARG A 120 28.24 48.02 0.98
N SER A 121 27.00 48.00 0.50
CA SER A 121 25.83 48.55 1.20
C SER A 121 25.24 47.60 2.25
N ARG A 122 25.82 46.40 2.44
CA ARG A 122 25.35 45.42 3.44
C ARG A 122 26.06 45.64 4.79
N PRO A 123 25.33 45.97 5.86
CA PRO A 123 25.91 46.20 7.18
C PRO A 123 26.45 44.91 7.85
N ASP A 124 26.03 43.76 7.33
CA ASP A 124 26.24 42.40 7.85
C ASP A 124 27.31 41.62 7.06
N ARG A 125 27.75 42.09 5.87
CA ARG A 125 28.67 41.36 4.99
C ARG A 125 29.58 42.29 4.17
N ASP A 126 30.83 42.46 4.59
CA ASP A 126 31.86 43.09 3.75
C ASP A 126 32.89 42.05 3.25
N PHE A 127 32.48 41.26 2.25
CA PHE A 127 33.45 40.51 1.46
C PHE A 127 34.26 41.48 0.60
N GLY A 128 35.59 41.46 0.73
CA GLY A 128 36.46 42.31 -0.08
C GLY A 128 36.21 42.12 -1.59
N GLU A 129 36.34 43.21 -2.36
CA GLU A 129 35.99 43.26 -3.79
C GLU A 129 36.62 42.14 -4.63
N HIS A 130 37.83 41.71 -4.26
CA HIS A 130 38.54 40.59 -4.89
C HIS A 130 37.77 39.25 -4.81
N VAL A 131 37.00 39.01 -3.74
CA VAL A 131 36.18 37.80 -3.57
C VAL A 131 35.02 37.78 -4.56
N VAL A 132 34.33 38.92 -4.71
CA VAL A 132 33.18 39.05 -5.63
C VAL A 132 33.66 38.91 -7.09
N ARG A 133 34.78 39.54 -7.46
CA ARG A 133 35.40 39.36 -8.78
C ARG A 133 35.76 37.90 -9.06
N ARG A 134 36.40 37.21 -8.10
CA ARG A 134 36.72 35.78 -8.22
C ARG A 134 35.47 34.92 -8.41
N GLN A 135 34.41 35.17 -7.64
CA GLN A 135 33.14 34.44 -7.79
C GLN A 135 32.51 34.69 -9.17
N HIS A 136 32.58 35.92 -9.68
CA HIS A 136 32.07 36.28 -11.00
C HIS A 136 32.84 35.56 -12.12
N ASP A 137 34.18 35.52 -12.05
CA ASP A 137 35.00 34.79 -13.01
C ASP A 137 34.71 33.29 -12.99
N GLN A 138 34.51 32.70 -11.81
CA GLN A 138 34.11 31.30 -11.66
C GLN A 138 32.73 31.02 -12.27
N LEU A 139 31.77 31.93 -12.06
CA LEU A 139 30.44 31.84 -12.66
C LEU A 139 30.53 31.88 -14.19
N ARG A 140 31.20 32.90 -14.75
CA ARG A 140 31.35 33.09 -16.21
C ARG A 140 31.97 31.87 -16.90
N ARG A 141 32.99 31.24 -16.28
CA ARG A 141 33.65 30.05 -16.82
C ARG A 141 32.75 28.82 -16.83
N SER A 142 31.86 28.67 -15.86
CA SER A 142 31.06 27.45 -15.68
C SER A 142 29.62 27.54 -16.21
N LEU A 143 29.13 28.75 -16.53
CA LEU A 143 27.75 29.00 -16.97
C LEU A 143 27.34 28.18 -18.20
N LYS A 144 28.23 28.05 -19.21
CA LYS A 144 27.98 27.26 -20.43
C LYS A 144 27.96 25.73 -20.18
N GLY A 145 28.43 25.28 -19.01
CA GLY A 145 28.56 23.87 -18.64
C GLY A 145 27.39 23.30 -17.83
N LEU A 146 26.47 24.13 -17.34
CA LEU A 146 25.46 23.72 -16.35
C LEU A 146 24.58 22.54 -16.81
N ALA A 147 24.15 22.54 -18.07
CA ALA A 147 23.38 21.41 -18.62
C ALA A 147 24.19 20.10 -18.64
N LYS A 148 25.50 20.18 -18.94
CA LYS A 148 26.41 19.02 -18.95
C LYS A 148 26.72 18.50 -17.54
N GLU A 149 26.63 19.36 -16.53
CA GLU A 149 26.79 18.95 -15.13
C GLU A 149 25.62 18.08 -14.63
N GLY A 150 24.43 18.26 -15.22
CA GLY A 150 23.25 17.46 -14.92
C GLY A 150 21.98 18.25 -14.61
N PHE A 151 22.01 19.59 -14.67
CA PHE A 151 20.79 20.40 -14.57
C PHE A 151 19.88 20.14 -15.77
N ARG A 152 18.60 19.91 -15.49
CA ARG A 152 17.59 19.59 -16.53
C ARG A 152 16.94 20.83 -17.10
N LYS A 153 16.78 21.86 -16.27
CA LYS A 153 16.38 23.20 -16.67
C LYS A 153 17.43 24.20 -16.18
N VAL A 154 17.83 25.14 -17.04
CA VAL A 154 18.78 26.20 -16.72
C VAL A 154 18.17 27.52 -17.18
N HIS A 155 17.91 28.40 -16.21
CA HIS A 155 17.36 29.74 -16.43
C HIS A 155 18.44 30.76 -16.09
N VAL A 156 18.71 31.71 -16.97
CA VAL A 156 19.72 32.76 -16.76
C VAL A 156 19.02 34.11 -16.82
N LEU A 157 19.11 34.87 -15.73
CA LEU A 157 18.41 36.13 -15.55
C LEU A 157 19.39 37.27 -15.31
N GLY A 158 19.29 38.33 -16.10
CA GLY A 158 19.88 39.62 -15.76
C GLY A 158 19.12 40.33 -14.63
N PRO A 159 19.64 41.45 -14.09
CA PRO A 159 19.03 42.15 -12.96
C PRO A 159 17.58 42.61 -13.19
N GLU A 160 17.26 43.13 -14.38
CA GLU A 160 15.91 43.57 -14.73
C GLU A 160 14.95 42.38 -14.84
N GLN A 161 15.39 41.30 -15.48
CA GLN A 161 14.62 40.07 -15.60
C GLN A 161 14.37 39.44 -14.24
N ALA A 162 15.37 39.44 -13.35
CA ALA A 162 15.22 38.90 -12.00
C ALA A 162 14.26 39.73 -11.13
N ALA A 163 14.11 41.03 -11.40
CA ALA A 163 13.18 41.91 -10.68
C ALA A 163 11.73 41.82 -11.23
N ASP A 164 11.57 41.54 -12.53
CA ASP A 164 10.28 41.35 -13.20
C ASP A 164 10.17 39.93 -13.76
N CYS A 165 10.17 38.93 -12.87
CA CYS A 165 9.90 37.53 -13.21
C CYS A 165 8.72 36.91 -12.45
N GLU A 166 8.13 35.90 -13.07
CA GLU A 166 7.09 35.07 -12.47
C GLU A 166 7.57 33.61 -12.45
N ILE A 167 7.55 32.98 -11.26
CA ILE A 167 7.80 31.55 -11.13
C ILE A 167 6.47 30.80 -11.29
N VAL A 168 6.39 30.00 -12.35
CA VAL A 168 5.24 29.12 -12.61
C VAL A 168 5.61 27.69 -12.29
N ARG A 169 4.83 27.10 -11.38
CA ARG A 169 4.96 25.70 -10.99
C ARG A 169 4.21 24.84 -12.01
N THR A 170 4.89 23.83 -12.54
CA THR A 170 4.30 22.90 -13.51
C THR A 170 4.33 21.47 -12.98
N ARG A 171 3.30 20.70 -13.32
CA ARG A 171 3.27 19.27 -13.03
C ARG A 171 4.20 18.52 -13.98
N LEU A 172 4.75 17.43 -13.49
CA LEU A 172 5.46 16.49 -14.35
C LEU A 172 4.43 15.72 -15.19
N PHE A 173 4.83 15.19 -16.36
CA PHE A 173 3.90 14.50 -17.26
C PHE A 173 3.26 13.24 -16.66
N ASN A 174 3.93 12.61 -15.68
CA ASN A 174 3.42 11.49 -14.90
C ASN A 174 2.47 11.90 -13.76
N ASP A 175 2.36 13.18 -13.45
CA ASP A 175 1.44 13.70 -12.44
C ASP A 175 0.12 14.09 -13.12
N ARG A 176 -0.87 13.20 -12.97
CA ARG A 176 -2.24 13.33 -13.47
C ARG A 176 -3.23 13.24 -12.29
N ARG A 177 -2.86 13.77 -11.13
CA ARG A 177 -3.67 13.68 -9.90
C ARG A 177 -5.04 14.37 -10.01
N ASP A 178 -5.18 15.32 -10.94
CA ASP A 178 -6.45 15.94 -11.31
C ASP A 178 -7.34 15.06 -12.19
N ASP A 179 -6.82 13.92 -12.65
CA ASP A 179 -7.56 12.97 -13.42
C ASP A 179 -8.14 11.86 -12.52
N HIS A 180 -9.44 11.95 -12.25
CA HIS A 180 -10.15 11.10 -11.28
C HIS A 180 -10.80 9.84 -11.89
N GLY A 181 -10.73 9.65 -13.20
CA GLY A 181 -11.42 8.55 -13.89
C GLY A 181 -12.92 8.81 -14.10
N PRO A 182 -13.78 7.77 -14.13
CA PRO A 182 -13.47 6.35 -13.88
C PRO A 182 -12.58 5.71 -14.97
N PHE A 183 -11.82 4.68 -14.59
CA PHE A 183 -10.92 3.98 -15.50
C PHE A 183 -11.23 2.49 -15.58
N ASP A 184 -11.00 1.89 -16.73
CA ASP A 184 -10.88 0.44 -16.88
C ASP A 184 -9.44 0.13 -17.26
N VAL A 185 -8.65 -0.31 -16.27
CA VAL A 185 -7.21 -0.54 -16.43
C VAL A 185 -6.99 -1.93 -17.00
N ILE A 186 -6.29 -2.02 -18.13
CA ILE A 186 -6.13 -3.24 -18.93
C ILE A 186 -4.66 -3.68 -18.90
N GLY A 187 -4.43 -4.98 -18.63
CA GLY A 187 -3.10 -5.60 -18.63
C GLY A 187 -2.51 -5.80 -20.03
N ASP A 188 -1.47 -6.62 -20.10
CA ASP A 188 -0.64 -6.84 -21.29
C ASP A 188 -1.46 -7.50 -22.42
N VAL A 189 -1.58 -6.80 -23.55
CA VAL A 189 -2.40 -7.24 -24.69
C VAL A 189 -1.59 -8.09 -25.67
N HIS A 190 -0.32 -7.73 -25.92
CA HIS A 190 0.59 -8.46 -26.81
C HIS A 190 -0.04 -8.87 -28.15
N GLY A 191 -0.63 -7.92 -28.88
CA GLY A 191 -1.24 -8.18 -30.20
C GLY A 191 -2.49 -9.08 -30.21
N CYS A 192 -3.09 -9.39 -29.06
CA CYS A 192 -4.33 -10.18 -28.96
C CYS A 192 -5.57 -9.30 -29.18
N LEU A 193 -5.78 -8.81 -30.41
CA LEU A 193 -6.87 -7.88 -30.73
C LEU A 193 -8.26 -8.47 -30.47
N SER A 194 -8.49 -9.74 -30.82
CA SER A 194 -9.77 -10.43 -30.60
C SER A 194 -10.20 -10.38 -29.15
N GLU A 195 -9.30 -10.75 -28.24
CA GLU A 195 -9.50 -10.76 -26.81
C GLU A 195 -9.68 -9.34 -26.25
N LEU A 196 -8.95 -8.35 -26.80
CA LEU A 196 -9.11 -6.94 -26.44
C LEU A 196 -10.50 -6.41 -26.81
N LEU A 197 -10.99 -6.70 -28.02
CA LEU A 197 -12.32 -6.28 -28.45
C LEU A 197 -13.41 -6.92 -27.59
N LEU A 198 -13.31 -8.23 -27.31
CA LEU A 198 -14.24 -8.93 -26.42
C LEU A 198 -14.22 -8.36 -25.00
N LEU A 199 -13.05 -8.00 -24.48
CA LEU A 199 -12.91 -7.40 -23.16
C LEU A 199 -13.55 -6.01 -23.12
N LEU A 200 -13.30 -5.18 -24.13
CA LEU A 200 -13.90 -3.84 -24.26
C LEU A 200 -15.43 -3.93 -24.37
N GLU A 201 -15.97 -4.86 -25.16
CA GLU A 201 -17.41 -5.11 -25.24
C GLU A 201 -17.99 -5.56 -23.89
N LYS A 202 -17.29 -6.44 -23.16
CA LYS A 202 -17.69 -6.88 -21.80
C LYS A 202 -17.60 -5.76 -20.75
N LEU A 203 -16.78 -4.75 -21.01
CA LEU A 203 -16.68 -3.52 -20.24
C LEU A 203 -17.63 -2.42 -20.77
N ASP A 204 -18.58 -2.77 -21.66
CA ASP A 204 -19.60 -1.88 -22.23
C ASP A 204 -19.08 -0.77 -23.17
N TYR A 205 -17.87 -0.90 -23.71
CA TYR A 205 -17.36 0.02 -24.74
C TYR A 205 -18.01 -0.26 -26.10
N ARG A 206 -18.29 0.82 -26.83
CA ARG A 206 -18.77 0.80 -28.21
C ARG A 206 -17.57 0.92 -29.15
N ILE A 207 -17.31 -0.14 -29.91
CA ILE A 207 -16.20 -0.16 -30.87
C ILE A 207 -16.57 0.61 -32.14
N GLU A 208 -15.76 1.58 -32.51
CA GLU A 208 -15.85 2.28 -33.79
C GLU A 208 -14.90 1.64 -34.81
N ARG A 209 -15.40 1.47 -36.03
CA ARG A 209 -14.68 0.82 -37.13
C ARG A 209 -14.59 1.75 -38.32
N ASP A 210 -13.47 1.69 -39.03
CA ASP A 210 -13.28 2.41 -40.28
C ASP A 210 -14.04 1.75 -41.45
N ASP A 211 -13.97 2.36 -42.63
CA ASP A 211 -14.60 1.86 -43.86
C ASP A 211 -14.12 0.46 -44.29
N HIS A 212 -12.98 0.00 -43.75
CA HIS A 212 -12.42 -1.34 -44.00
C HIS A 212 -12.80 -2.33 -42.89
N GLY A 213 -13.66 -1.94 -41.96
CA GLY A 213 -14.11 -2.77 -40.83
C GLY A 213 -13.09 -2.92 -39.70
N ARG A 214 -11.98 -2.16 -39.73
CA ARG A 214 -10.92 -2.25 -38.71
C ARG A 214 -11.31 -1.40 -37.51
N ALA A 215 -11.12 -1.94 -36.31
CA ALA A 215 -11.33 -1.17 -35.07
C ALA A 215 -10.31 -0.01 -35.01
N VAL A 216 -10.81 1.21 -34.83
CA VAL A 216 -10.00 2.42 -34.80
C VAL A 216 -10.18 3.21 -33.53
N ASP A 217 -11.33 3.08 -32.85
CA ASP A 217 -11.60 3.71 -31.57
C ASP A 217 -12.61 2.85 -30.78
N ALA A 218 -12.76 3.12 -29.49
CA ALA A 218 -13.79 2.56 -28.65
C ALA A 218 -14.16 3.54 -27.53
N SER A 219 -15.45 3.85 -27.39
CA SER A 219 -15.96 4.82 -26.42
C SER A 219 -16.95 4.18 -25.45
N HIS A 220 -16.87 4.55 -24.17
CA HIS A 220 -17.81 4.07 -23.16
C HIS A 220 -18.99 5.05 -23.02
N PRO A 221 -20.25 4.59 -23.01
CA PRO A 221 -21.43 5.47 -22.92
C PRO A 221 -21.46 6.34 -21.65
N ASP A 222 -20.96 5.81 -20.53
CA ASP A 222 -20.86 6.54 -19.26
C ASP A 222 -19.57 7.38 -19.12
N GLY A 223 -18.80 7.55 -20.20
CA GLY A 223 -17.57 8.36 -20.19
C GLY A 223 -16.38 7.75 -19.46
N ARG A 224 -16.41 6.44 -19.17
CA ARG A 224 -15.24 5.71 -18.67
C ARG A 224 -14.13 5.71 -19.72
N ARG A 225 -12.88 5.65 -19.26
CA ARG A 225 -11.70 5.58 -20.15
C ARG A 225 -10.88 4.33 -19.89
N ALA A 226 -10.40 3.72 -20.96
CA ALA A 226 -9.46 2.61 -20.85
C ALA A 226 -8.09 3.13 -20.39
N LEU A 227 -7.33 2.33 -19.64
CA LEU A 227 -5.95 2.62 -19.31
C LEU A 227 -5.08 1.41 -19.63
N PHE A 228 -4.29 1.49 -20.69
CA PHE A 228 -3.39 0.42 -21.11
C PHE A 228 -2.08 0.44 -20.33
N LEU A 229 -1.71 -0.69 -19.72
CA LEU A 229 -0.50 -0.83 -18.91
C LEU A 229 0.80 -1.03 -19.70
N GLY A 230 0.76 -0.91 -21.03
CA GLY A 230 1.88 -1.16 -21.92
C GLY A 230 1.88 -2.58 -22.46
N ASP A 231 2.95 -2.95 -23.16
CA ASP A 231 3.11 -4.28 -23.78
C ASP A 231 1.91 -4.65 -24.67
N LEU A 232 1.52 -3.68 -25.49
CA LEU A 232 0.50 -3.83 -26.54
C LEU A 232 1.04 -4.59 -27.75
N VAL A 233 2.35 -4.53 -27.95
CA VAL A 233 3.06 -5.08 -29.11
C VAL A 233 3.72 -6.42 -28.79
N ASP A 234 4.22 -7.07 -29.84
CA ASP A 234 4.95 -8.35 -29.84
C ASP A 234 4.09 -9.58 -29.53
N ARG A 235 4.56 -10.73 -30.03
CA ARG A 235 4.02 -12.08 -29.81
C ARG A 235 2.72 -12.40 -30.54
N GLY A 236 1.64 -11.66 -30.26
CA GLY A 236 0.31 -12.01 -30.74
C GLY A 236 0.08 -11.79 -32.23
N PRO A 237 -1.11 -12.20 -32.71
CA PRO A 237 -1.42 -12.29 -34.12
C PRO A 237 -1.67 -10.93 -34.82
N ASP A 238 -2.10 -9.91 -34.08
CA ASP A 238 -2.55 -8.63 -34.66
C ASP A 238 -2.10 -7.42 -33.83
N THR A 239 -0.79 -7.18 -33.80
CA THR A 239 -0.17 -6.00 -33.19
C THR A 239 -0.61 -4.72 -33.89
N VAL A 240 -0.76 -4.73 -35.22
CA VAL A 240 -1.14 -3.55 -36.00
C VAL A 240 -2.55 -3.08 -35.64
N GLY A 241 -3.50 -4.00 -35.51
CA GLY A 241 -4.87 -3.68 -35.11
C GLY A 241 -4.96 -3.19 -33.67
N VAL A 242 -4.21 -3.79 -32.73
CA VAL A 242 -4.12 -3.29 -31.35
C VAL A 242 -3.56 -1.87 -31.31
N LEU A 243 -2.45 -1.60 -32.02
CA LEU A 243 -1.86 -0.26 -32.10
C LEU A 243 -2.83 0.75 -32.72
N ARG A 244 -3.53 0.37 -33.80
CA ARG A 244 -4.50 1.24 -34.46
C ARG A 244 -5.62 1.66 -33.50
N LEU A 245 -6.18 0.70 -32.78
CA LEU A 245 -7.23 0.94 -31.78
C LEU A 245 -6.73 1.79 -30.62
N ALA A 246 -5.60 1.42 -30.00
CA ALA A 246 -5.06 2.15 -28.85
C ALA A 246 -4.64 3.59 -29.20
N MET A 247 -4.05 3.81 -30.37
CA MET A 247 -3.72 5.15 -30.87
C MET A 247 -4.97 6.00 -31.10
N GLY A 248 -6.02 5.43 -31.70
CA GLY A 248 -7.26 6.19 -31.91
C GLY A 248 -7.99 6.50 -30.62
N MET A 249 -8.10 5.54 -29.69
CA MET A 249 -8.68 5.78 -28.37
C MET A 249 -7.92 6.85 -27.57
N THR A 250 -6.59 6.83 -27.61
CA THR A 250 -5.79 7.86 -26.92
C THR A 250 -5.91 9.24 -27.59
N ALA A 251 -5.97 9.29 -28.92
CA ALA A 251 -6.16 10.54 -29.66
C ALA A 251 -7.56 11.15 -29.44
N ALA A 252 -8.60 10.32 -29.33
CA ALA A 252 -9.97 10.73 -29.04
C ALA A 252 -10.21 11.07 -27.55
N GLY A 253 -9.25 10.75 -26.67
CA GLY A 253 -9.39 10.93 -25.23
C GLY A 253 -10.22 9.84 -24.54
N HIS A 254 -10.53 8.73 -25.22
CA HIS A 254 -11.23 7.56 -24.67
C HIS A 254 -10.28 6.60 -23.93
N ALA A 255 -8.96 6.78 -24.07
CA ALA A 255 -7.97 6.00 -23.33
C ALA A 255 -6.76 6.82 -22.88
N LEU A 256 -6.07 6.28 -21.88
CA LEU A 256 -4.69 6.58 -21.54
C LEU A 256 -3.82 5.35 -21.81
N ALA A 257 -2.53 5.55 -22.07
CA ALA A 257 -1.59 4.46 -22.24
C ALA A 257 -0.24 4.82 -21.60
N ILE A 258 0.41 3.82 -21.00
CA ILE A 258 1.79 3.90 -20.54
C ILE A 258 2.68 2.97 -21.37
N THR A 259 4.00 3.20 -21.34
CA THR A 259 4.96 2.36 -22.07
C THR A 259 5.30 1.10 -21.29
N GLY A 260 5.25 -0.04 -21.96
CA GLY A 260 5.85 -1.28 -21.52
C GLY A 260 7.28 -1.45 -22.07
N ASN A 261 7.94 -2.54 -21.68
CA ASN A 261 9.29 -2.80 -22.16
C ASN A 261 9.34 -3.21 -23.63
N HIS A 262 8.25 -3.76 -24.17
CA HIS A 262 8.16 -4.11 -25.59
C HIS A 262 8.05 -2.86 -26.48
N GLU A 263 7.26 -1.84 -26.09
CA GLU A 263 7.24 -0.57 -26.83
C GLU A 263 8.60 0.13 -26.82
N GLU A 264 9.31 0.15 -25.68
CA GLU A 264 10.66 0.74 -25.59
C GLU A 264 11.67 0.01 -26.50
N LYS A 265 11.52 -1.31 -26.66
CA LYS A 265 12.33 -2.10 -27.60
C LYS A 265 11.96 -1.79 -29.05
N LEU A 266 10.67 -1.67 -29.36
CA LEU A 266 10.16 -1.31 -30.68
C LEU A 266 10.64 0.08 -31.11
N ILE A 267 10.61 1.08 -30.23
CA ILE A 267 11.13 2.44 -30.51
C ILE A 267 12.59 2.37 -30.95
N ARG A 268 13.42 1.54 -30.29
CA ARG A 268 14.84 1.38 -30.64
C ARG A 268 14.98 0.72 -32.02
N ALA A 269 14.19 -0.31 -32.31
CA ALA A 269 14.18 -0.99 -33.61
C ALA A 269 13.81 -0.03 -34.75
N LEU A 270 12.67 0.67 -34.63
CA LEU A 270 12.18 1.62 -35.63
C LEU A 270 13.07 2.86 -35.76
N SER A 271 13.84 3.20 -34.73
CA SER A 271 14.86 4.27 -34.79
C SER A 271 16.18 3.84 -35.44
N GLY A 272 16.25 2.64 -36.04
CA GLY A 272 17.43 2.12 -36.74
C GLY A 272 18.56 1.63 -35.82
N ARG A 273 18.31 1.43 -34.52
CA ARG A 273 19.30 0.85 -33.62
C ARG A 273 19.33 -0.67 -33.78
N LYS A 274 20.53 -1.27 -33.72
CA LYS A 274 20.67 -2.72 -33.70
C LYS A 274 20.09 -3.26 -32.40
N VAL A 275 18.98 -4.00 -32.51
CA VAL A 275 18.33 -4.71 -31.40
C VAL A 275 18.22 -6.19 -31.74
N THR A 276 18.33 -7.05 -30.74
CA THR A 276 18.07 -8.49 -30.92
C THR A 276 16.56 -8.72 -31.05
N ALA A 277 16.13 -9.24 -32.20
CA ALA A 277 14.74 -9.63 -32.45
C ALA A 277 14.39 -10.89 -31.66
N SER A 278 14.08 -10.71 -30.38
CA SER A 278 13.68 -11.75 -29.43
C SER A 278 12.33 -11.43 -28.77
N HIS A 279 11.72 -12.43 -28.15
CA HIS A 279 10.45 -12.32 -27.41
C HIS A 279 9.27 -11.77 -28.25
N GLY A 280 9.17 -12.17 -29.52
CA GLY A 280 8.07 -11.78 -30.40
C GLY A 280 8.26 -10.47 -31.19
N LEU A 281 9.36 -9.73 -30.99
CA LEU A 281 9.62 -8.49 -31.72
C LEU A 281 9.63 -8.67 -33.25
N GLN A 282 10.13 -9.81 -33.74
CA GLN A 282 10.17 -10.06 -35.18
C GLN A 282 8.75 -10.07 -35.78
N GLN A 283 7.77 -10.65 -35.09
CA GLN A 283 6.38 -10.70 -35.56
C GLN A 283 5.79 -9.29 -35.69
N THR A 284 6.06 -8.40 -34.71
CA THR A 284 5.67 -6.99 -34.80
C THR A 284 6.31 -6.28 -35.98
N LEU A 285 7.61 -6.49 -36.21
CA LEU A 285 8.32 -5.86 -37.32
C LEU A 285 7.79 -6.33 -38.68
N ASP A 286 7.50 -7.63 -38.81
CA ASP A 286 6.94 -8.20 -40.03
C ASP A 286 5.51 -7.67 -40.31
N GLN A 287 4.67 -7.58 -39.27
CA GLN A 287 3.33 -7.00 -39.39
C GLN A 287 3.39 -5.51 -39.75
N LEU A 288 4.28 -4.73 -39.11
CA LEU A 288 4.45 -3.30 -39.42
C LEU A 288 5.05 -3.07 -40.81
N ALA A 289 5.91 -3.97 -41.30
CA ALA A 289 6.50 -3.85 -42.63
C ALA A 289 5.45 -3.94 -43.75
N ALA A 290 4.30 -4.56 -43.49
CA ALA A 290 3.16 -4.59 -44.41
C ALA A 290 2.33 -3.28 -44.41
N GLU A 291 2.55 -2.38 -43.45
CA GLU A 291 1.82 -1.12 -43.33
C GLU A 291 2.53 0.06 -44.02
N PRO A 292 1.76 1.09 -44.47
CA PRO A 292 2.33 2.30 -45.04
C PRO A 292 3.35 2.98 -44.13
N GLU A 293 4.35 3.65 -44.71
CA GLU A 293 5.39 4.38 -43.95
C GLU A 293 4.78 5.39 -42.97
N ASP A 294 3.73 6.11 -43.38
CA ASP A 294 3.07 7.10 -42.53
C ASP A 294 2.51 6.47 -41.25
N PHE A 295 1.93 5.26 -41.33
CA PHE A 295 1.44 4.55 -40.14
C PHE A 295 2.60 4.12 -39.23
N ARG A 296 3.70 3.63 -39.80
CA ARG A 296 4.90 3.28 -39.03
C ARG A 296 5.50 4.49 -38.32
N GLN A 297 5.50 5.67 -38.94
CA GLN A 297 5.94 6.91 -38.31
C GLN A 297 4.97 7.38 -37.20
N GLN A 298 3.65 7.21 -37.39
CA GLN A 298 2.67 7.48 -36.35
C GLN A 298 2.88 6.59 -35.12
N VAL A 299 3.07 5.28 -35.32
CA VAL A 299 3.39 4.33 -34.24
C VAL A 299 4.65 4.76 -33.50
N LEU A 300 5.72 5.10 -34.22
CA LEU A 300 6.98 5.54 -33.62
C LEU A 300 6.81 6.85 -32.81
N SER A 301 6.04 7.81 -33.33
CA SER A 301 5.76 9.06 -32.62
C SER A 301 4.96 8.81 -31.35
N TRP A 302 3.87 8.05 -31.46
CA TRP A 302 2.99 7.74 -30.34
C TRP A 302 3.73 6.98 -29.22
N CYS A 303 4.50 5.94 -29.57
CA CYS A 303 5.30 5.19 -28.59
C CYS A 303 6.32 6.08 -27.86
N ARG A 304 6.89 7.10 -28.52
CA ARG A 304 7.84 8.05 -27.88
C ARG A 304 7.18 9.00 -26.89
N GLU A 305 5.88 9.24 -27.02
CA GLU A 305 5.10 10.12 -26.15
C GLU A 305 4.58 9.39 -24.89
N LEU A 306 4.56 8.05 -24.90
CA LEU A 306 4.13 7.25 -23.77
C LEU A 306 4.99 7.50 -22.52
N ILE A 307 4.31 7.72 -21.40
CA ILE A 307 4.93 7.97 -20.10
C ILE A 307 5.12 6.65 -19.36
N ALA A 308 6.20 6.52 -18.58
CA ALA A 308 6.55 5.26 -17.91
C ALA A 308 5.59 4.87 -16.77
N HIS A 309 4.97 5.85 -16.12
CA HIS A 309 3.95 5.64 -15.10
C HIS A 309 3.08 6.89 -14.97
N LEU A 310 1.89 6.74 -14.40
CA LEU A 310 1.00 7.86 -14.06
C LEU A 310 0.60 7.77 -12.59
N VAL A 311 0.43 8.93 -11.95
CA VAL A 311 -0.17 9.10 -10.62
C VAL A 311 -1.49 9.83 -10.81
N LEU A 312 -2.60 9.19 -10.48
CA LEU A 312 -3.97 9.63 -10.77
C LEU A 312 -4.81 9.75 -9.48
N ASP A 313 -5.98 10.35 -9.61
CA ASP A 313 -6.99 10.54 -8.56
C ASP A 313 -6.42 10.98 -7.21
N ASP A 314 -5.90 12.21 -7.13
CA ASP A 314 -5.25 12.78 -5.93
C ASP A 314 -4.04 11.97 -5.39
N GLY A 315 -3.54 11.01 -6.17
CA GLY A 315 -2.50 10.07 -5.75
C GLY A 315 -3.04 8.75 -5.18
N LYS A 316 -4.34 8.46 -5.34
CA LYS A 316 -4.98 7.21 -4.91
C LYS A 316 -4.74 6.06 -5.89
N LEU A 317 -4.38 6.35 -7.15
CA LEU A 317 -4.09 5.35 -8.18
C LEU A 317 -2.71 5.61 -8.79
N VAL A 318 -1.90 4.56 -8.91
CA VAL A 318 -0.64 4.56 -9.65
C VAL A 318 -0.64 3.42 -10.65
N VAL A 319 -0.25 3.70 -11.87
CA VAL A 319 -0.15 2.70 -12.94
C VAL A 319 1.26 2.73 -13.53
N ALA A 320 1.88 1.57 -13.64
CA ALA A 320 3.21 1.37 -14.21
C ALA A 320 3.31 -0.06 -14.72
N HIS A 321 3.96 -0.30 -15.86
CA HIS A 321 4.02 -1.62 -16.49
C HIS A 321 4.59 -2.68 -15.53
N ALA A 322 5.85 -2.57 -15.09
CA ALA A 322 6.44 -3.47 -14.11
C ALA A 322 6.09 -3.16 -12.64
N GLY A 323 5.15 -2.23 -12.43
CA GLY A 323 4.78 -1.71 -11.12
C GLY A 323 5.73 -0.65 -10.59
N LEU A 324 5.43 -0.09 -9.41
CA LEU A 324 6.17 1.04 -8.86
C LEU A 324 6.11 1.10 -7.34
N LYS A 325 7.29 1.08 -6.69
CA LYS A 325 7.39 1.31 -5.24
C LYS A 325 6.99 2.75 -4.86
N GLU A 326 6.46 2.91 -3.66
CA GLU A 326 5.95 4.19 -3.14
C GLU A 326 6.98 5.34 -3.25
N SER A 327 8.24 5.05 -2.93
CA SER A 327 9.30 6.06 -2.99
C SER A 327 9.57 6.62 -4.39
N PHE A 328 9.05 6.00 -5.45
CA PHE A 328 9.17 6.43 -6.84
C PHE A 328 7.92 7.12 -7.39
N HIS A 329 6.83 7.15 -6.64
CA HIS A 329 5.57 7.78 -7.07
C HIS A 329 5.78 9.28 -7.35
N GLY A 330 5.35 9.73 -8.53
CA GLY A 330 5.44 11.13 -8.94
C GLY A 330 6.87 11.62 -9.20
N ARG A 331 7.86 10.72 -9.28
CA ARG A 331 9.28 11.07 -9.48
C ARG A 331 9.71 10.90 -10.93
N ALA A 332 10.76 11.62 -11.33
CA ALA A 332 11.24 11.64 -12.70
C ALA A 332 12.76 11.47 -12.75
N SER A 333 13.21 10.21 -12.83
CA SER A 333 14.61 9.87 -13.05
C SER A 333 14.75 8.68 -13.99
N GLY A 334 15.94 8.48 -14.56
CA GLY A 334 16.22 7.30 -15.37
C GLY A 334 16.08 6.00 -14.58
N ARG A 335 16.33 6.03 -13.26
CA ARG A 335 16.15 4.88 -12.35
C ARG A 335 14.67 4.57 -12.15
N VAL A 336 13.84 5.59 -11.92
CA VAL A 336 12.38 5.43 -11.81
C VAL A 336 11.82 4.87 -13.12
N ARG A 337 12.25 5.43 -14.26
CA ARG A 337 11.83 4.93 -15.58
C ARG A 337 12.23 3.47 -15.81
N ALA A 338 13.45 3.10 -15.46
CA ALA A 338 13.92 1.73 -15.61
C ALA A 338 13.12 0.76 -14.73
N PHE A 339 12.85 1.13 -13.48
CA PHE A 339 12.03 0.33 -12.57
C PHE A 339 10.62 0.13 -13.14
N ALA A 340 9.96 1.19 -13.60
CA ALA A 340 8.60 1.10 -14.16
C ALA A 340 8.51 0.22 -15.41
N LEU A 341 9.61 0.02 -16.15
CA LEU A 341 9.65 -0.83 -17.34
C LEU A 341 10.07 -2.28 -17.06
N TYR A 342 10.97 -2.50 -16.10
CA TYR A 342 11.68 -3.78 -15.96
C TYR A 342 11.62 -4.39 -14.54
N GLY A 343 11.20 -3.60 -13.55
CA GLY A 343 11.35 -3.91 -12.13
C GLY A 343 12.80 -3.84 -11.66
N ASP A 344 13.04 -4.22 -10.39
CA ASP A 344 14.38 -4.45 -9.86
C ASP A 344 14.72 -5.96 -9.96
N THR A 345 15.99 -6.28 -10.25
CA THR A 345 16.51 -7.64 -10.32
C THR A 345 17.54 -7.91 -9.21
N THR A 346 17.72 -9.18 -8.83
CA THR A 346 18.76 -9.59 -7.87
C THR A 346 20.16 -9.56 -8.50
N GLY A 347 20.25 -9.47 -9.83
CA GLY A 347 21.48 -9.62 -10.60
C GLY A 347 21.76 -11.07 -11.04
N GLU A 348 20.96 -12.03 -10.56
CA GLU A 348 21.05 -13.44 -10.94
C GLU A 348 20.09 -13.77 -12.10
N THR A 349 20.35 -14.88 -12.79
CA THR A 349 19.46 -15.46 -13.80
C THR A 349 18.95 -16.82 -13.32
N ASP A 350 17.68 -17.12 -13.59
CA ASP A 350 17.08 -18.42 -13.30
C ASP A 350 17.56 -19.52 -14.27
N GLU A 351 17.07 -20.74 -14.07
CA GLU A 351 17.39 -21.91 -14.91
C GLU A 351 16.95 -21.76 -16.38
N TYR A 352 16.06 -20.80 -16.67
CA TYR A 352 15.57 -20.47 -18.01
C TYR A 352 16.33 -19.28 -18.62
N GLY A 353 17.35 -18.76 -17.94
CA GLY A 353 18.16 -17.62 -18.37
C GLY A 353 17.46 -16.26 -18.23
N LEU A 354 16.36 -16.19 -17.47
CA LEU A 354 15.63 -14.95 -17.21
C LEU A 354 16.14 -14.28 -15.93
N PRO A 355 16.20 -12.93 -15.87
CA PRO A 355 16.60 -12.24 -14.64
C PRO A 355 15.66 -12.55 -13.47
N VAL A 356 16.25 -12.87 -12.33
CA VAL A 356 15.53 -13.04 -11.08
C VAL A 356 15.12 -11.67 -10.55
N ARG A 357 13.83 -11.46 -10.31
CA ARG A 357 13.26 -10.17 -9.90
C ARG A 357 13.07 -10.08 -8.39
N LEU A 358 13.21 -8.88 -7.84
CA LEU A 358 12.88 -8.61 -6.44
C LEU A 358 11.37 -8.40 -6.28
N PRO A 359 10.70 -9.05 -5.30
CA PRO A 359 9.26 -9.02 -5.13
C PRO A 359 8.79 -7.72 -4.42
N TRP A 360 8.98 -6.57 -5.08
CA TRP A 360 8.71 -5.25 -4.50
C TRP A 360 7.27 -5.10 -3.98
N ALA A 361 6.30 -5.75 -4.63
CA ALA A 361 4.89 -5.74 -4.24
C ALA A 361 4.68 -6.29 -2.83
N GLN A 362 5.46 -7.28 -2.39
CA GLN A 362 5.38 -7.85 -1.04
C GLN A 362 5.84 -6.85 0.03
N GLN A 363 6.74 -5.94 -0.32
CA GLN A 363 7.27 -4.89 0.56
C GLN A 363 6.49 -3.57 0.45
N TYR A 364 5.54 -3.48 -0.49
CA TYR A 364 4.77 -2.27 -0.70
C TYR A 364 3.81 -2.00 0.46
N ARG A 365 3.85 -0.78 1.00
CA ARG A 365 3.00 -0.31 2.10
C ARG A 365 2.39 1.08 1.82
N GLY A 366 2.45 1.53 0.57
CA GLY A 366 1.93 2.83 0.17
C GLY A 366 0.41 2.87 0.10
N GLN A 367 -0.16 4.06 0.24
CA GLN A 367 -1.60 4.28 0.24
C GLN A 367 -2.25 4.10 -1.14
N ALA A 368 -1.52 4.41 -2.22
CA ALA A 368 -2.05 4.32 -3.57
C ALA A 368 -2.27 2.85 -3.98
N MET A 369 -3.36 2.60 -4.71
CA MET A 369 -3.54 1.36 -5.45
C MET A 369 -2.53 1.34 -6.60
N VAL A 370 -1.72 0.28 -6.71
CA VAL A 370 -0.76 0.13 -7.81
C VAL A 370 -1.20 -0.97 -8.76
N LEU A 371 -1.56 -0.60 -9.99
CA LEU A 371 -1.95 -1.54 -11.04
C LEU A 371 -0.84 -1.65 -12.08
N TYR A 372 -0.52 -2.89 -12.45
CA TYR A 372 0.65 -3.19 -13.27
C TYR A 372 0.47 -4.49 -14.05
N GLY A 373 1.33 -4.77 -15.03
CA GLY A 373 1.31 -5.97 -15.87
C GLY A 373 2.67 -6.10 -16.54
N HIS A 374 3.39 -7.21 -16.33
CA HIS A 374 4.77 -7.38 -16.81
C HIS A 374 5.26 -8.82 -16.67
N THR A 375 5.07 -9.40 -15.48
CA THR A 375 5.35 -10.82 -15.22
C THR A 375 4.01 -11.52 -15.12
N PRO A 376 3.69 -12.42 -16.06
CA PRO A 376 2.36 -12.99 -16.16
C PRO A 376 2.09 -13.89 -14.95
N THR A 377 0.88 -13.76 -14.40
CA THR A 377 0.38 -14.55 -13.27
C THR A 377 -0.87 -15.34 -13.71
N PRO A 378 -1.03 -16.62 -13.34
CA PRO A 378 -2.20 -17.39 -13.82
C PRO A 378 -3.55 -16.84 -13.38
N GLU A 379 -3.62 -16.22 -12.19
CA GLU A 379 -4.83 -15.66 -11.62
C GLU A 379 -4.56 -14.29 -10.96
N LEU A 380 -5.58 -13.43 -10.98
CA LEU A 380 -5.53 -12.11 -10.37
C LEU A 380 -5.43 -12.24 -8.85
N THR A 381 -4.31 -11.78 -8.28
CA THR A 381 -4.05 -11.88 -6.84
C THR A 381 -3.63 -10.51 -6.29
N TRP A 382 -4.37 -10.04 -5.28
CA TRP A 382 -3.99 -8.85 -4.54
C TRP A 382 -2.79 -9.13 -3.64
N ILE A 383 -1.74 -8.32 -3.76
CA ILE A 383 -0.60 -8.31 -2.85
C ILE A 383 -0.52 -6.91 -2.25
N ASN A 384 -0.82 -6.79 -0.95
CA ASN A 384 -1.03 -5.49 -0.31
C ASN A 384 -2.04 -4.65 -1.12
N ASN A 385 -1.71 -3.39 -1.43
CA ASN A 385 -2.56 -2.53 -2.27
C ASN A 385 -2.08 -2.51 -3.74
N THR A 386 -1.61 -3.66 -4.25
CA THR A 386 -1.13 -3.79 -5.63
C THR A 386 -1.79 -4.98 -6.32
N LEU A 387 -2.01 -4.88 -7.63
CA LEU A 387 -2.59 -5.94 -8.45
C LEU A 387 -1.88 -6.03 -9.81
N CYS A 388 -1.36 -7.23 -10.13
CA CYS A 388 -0.88 -7.55 -11.47
C CYS A 388 -2.06 -7.95 -12.35
N LEU A 389 -2.25 -7.27 -13.48
CA LEU A 389 -3.28 -7.52 -14.49
C LEU A 389 -2.75 -8.30 -15.69
N ASP A 390 -1.45 -8.61 -15.74
CA ASP A 390 -0.92 -9.54 -16.72
C ASP A 390 -1.26 -10.97 -16.30
N THR A 391 -2.28 -11.52 -16.96
CA THR A 391 -2.70 -12.91 -16.82
C THR A 391 -2.34 -13.77 -18.04
N GLY A 392 -1.30 -13.39 -18.76
CA GLY A 392 -0.70 -14.19 -19.83
C GLY A 392 -1.65 -14.48 -20.99
N CYS A 393 -2.44 -13.49 -21.43
CA CYS A 393 -3.40 -13.63 -22.54
C CYS A 393 -2.78 -14.32 -23.77
N VAL A 394 -1.62 -13.84 -24.21
CA VAL A 394 -0.92 -14.37 -25.40
C VAL A 394 -0.40 -15.80 -25.21
N PHE A 395 -0.27 -16.27 -23.97
CA PHE A 395 0.31 -17.56 -23.60
C PHE A 395 -0.74 -18.66 -23.32
N GLY A 396 -2.03 -18.40 -23.55
CA GLY A 396 -3.09 -19.37 -23.19
C GLY A 396 -3.91 -18.99 -21.96
N GLY A 397 -3.64 -17.83 -21.34
CA GLY A 397 -4.34 -17.36 -20.14
C GLY A 397 -5.60 -16.55 -20.43
N LYS A 398 -5.70 -15.39 -19.77
CA LYS A 398 -6.84 -14.47 -19.90
C LYS A 398 -6.32 -13.06 -20.18
N LEU A 399 -7.11 -12.22 -20.84
CA LEU A 399 -6.92 -10.77 -20.81
C LEU A 399 -7.74 -10.20 -19.65
N SER A 400 -7.12 -9.37 -18.82
CA SER A 400 -7.71 -8.87 -17.58
C SER A 400 -7.82 -7.35 -17.56
N ALA A 401 -8.89 -6.87 -16.93
CA ALA A 401 -9.07 -5.48 -16.55
C ALA A 401 -9.52 -5.33 -15.10
N LEU A 402 -9.24 -4.16 -14.51
CA LEU A 402 -9.83 -3.70 -13.27
C LEU A 402 -10.62 -2.40 -13.51
N ARG A 403 -11.89 -2.39 -13.09
CA ARG A 403 -12.70 -1.17 -13.04
C ARG A 403 -12.33 -0.36 -11.80
N TYR A 404 -11.91 0.88 -12.00
CA TYR A 404 -11.56 1.84 -10.96
C TYR A 404 -12.58 2.98 -10.95
N PRO A 405 -13.12 3.37 -9.78
CA PRO A 405 -12.70 2.99 -8.41
C PRO A 405 -13.40 1.74 -7.84
N GLU A 406 -14.24 1.05 -8.61
CA GLU A 406 -15.10 -0.06 -8.14
C GLU A 406 -14.31 -1.26 -7.59
N SER A 407 -13.06 -1.43 -8.03
CA SER A 407 -12.19 -2.57 -7.72
C SER A 407 -12.77 -3.90 -8.21
N GLU A 408 -13.55 -3.85 -9.28
CA GLU A 408 -14.13 -5.03 -9.93
C GLU A 408 -13.22 -5.54 -11.05
N THR A 409 -12.91 -6.83 -11.02
CA THR A 409 -12.08 -7.47 -12.05
C THR A 409 -12.94 -8.04 -13.18
N VAL A 410 -12.56 -7.79 -14.43
CA VAL A 410 -13.21 -8.35 -15.62
C VAL A 410 -12.16 -9.10 -16.44
N GLN A 411 -12.46 -10.34 -16.82
CA GLN A 411 -11.54 -11.17 -17.60
C GLN A 411 -12.23 -11.80 -18.82
N VAL A 412 -11.46 -12.00 -19.88
CA VAL A 412 -11.84 -12.76 -21.08
C VAL A 412 -10.78 -13.84 -21.32
N PRO A 413 -11.16 -15.13 -21.47
CA PRO A 413 -10.22 -16.19 -21.80
C PRO A 413 -9.68 -16.01 -23.22
N THR A 414 -8.41 -16.35 -23.42
CA THR A 414 -7.82 -16.35 -24.77
C THR A 414 -8.40 -17.48 -25.62
N GLU A 415 -8.52 -17.26 -26.94
CA GLU A 415 -9.08 -18.27 -27.83
C GLU A 415 -8.15 -19.48 -27.97
N LYS A 416 -6.84 -19.23 -27.91
CA LYS A 416 -5.78 -20.25 -28.00
C LYS A 416 -4.43 -19.70 -27.54
N VAL A 417 -3.44 -20.59 -27.45
CA VAL A 417 -2.05 -20.18 -27.23
C VAL A 417 -1.50 -19.54 -28.52
N TRP A 418 -1.36 -18.21 -28.51
CA TRP A 418 -0.82 -17.43 -29.63
C TRP A 418 0.71 -17.49 -29.69
N TYR A 419 1.37 -17.55 -28.53
CA TYR A 419 2.82 -17.62 -28.42
C TYR A 419 3.22 -18.62 -27.32
N GLN A 420 4.28 -19.39 -27.56
CA GLN A 420 4.77 -20.35 -26.57
C GLN A 420 5.58 -19.63 -25.48
N PRO A 421 5.20 -19.73 -24.19
CA PRO A 421 5.92 -19.06 -23.13
C PRO A 421 7.30 -19.72 -22.92
N ALA A 422 8.32 -18.93 -22.59
CA ALA A 422 9.67 -19.46 -22.33
C ALA A 422 9.71 -20.35 -21.06
N LYS A 423 8.84 -20.05 -20.10
CA LYS A 423 8.57 -20.84 -18.90
C LYS A 423 7.15 -21.41 -19.01
N PRO A 424 6.89 -22.70 -18.71
CA PRO A 424 5.54 -23.23 -18.72
C PRO A 424 4.60 -22.37 -17.86
N PHE A 425 3.62 -21.73 -18.50
CA PHE A 425 2.72 -20.77 -17.85
C PHE A 425 1.55 -21.46 -17.13
N LEU A 426 0.98 -22.49 -17.78
CA LEU A 426 -0.09 -23.34 -17.26
C LEU A 426 0.41 -24.80 -17.26
N ALA A 427 1.29 -25.18 -16.33
CA ALA A 427 1.67 -26.58 -16.15
C ALA A 427 0.76 -27.24 -15.09
N ASP A 428 0.10 -28.34 -15.47
CA ASP A 428 -0.74 -29.26 -14.68
C ASP A 428 -0.80 -29.00 -13.16
N GLY A 429 -1.79 -28.21 -12.73
CA GLY A 429 -2.23 -28.13 -11.33
C GLY A 429 -1.19 -27.72 -10.29
N SER A 430 0.00 -27.29 -10.72
CA SER A 430 1.12 -26.93 -9.86
C SER A 430 1.30 -25.41 -9.97
N PRO A 431 1.30 -24.66 -8.86
CA PRO A 431 1.51 -23.22 -8.93
C PRO A 431 2.85 -22.97 -9.64
N SER A 432 2.78 -22.32 -10.81
CA SER A 432 3.99 -21.95 -11.54
C SER A 432 4.78 -21.01 -10.64
N ALA A 433 5.96 -21.45 -10.20
CA ALA A 433 6.85 -20.65 -9.36
C ALA A 433 6.96 -19.24 -9.93
N ALA A 434 6.41 -18.24 -9.25
CA ALA A 434 6.71 -16.85 -9.60
C ALA A 434 8.20 -16.65 -9.33
N ASN A 435 8.90 -16.02 -10.28
CA ASN A 435 10.35 -15.88 -10.23
C ASN A 435 10.82 -15.04 -9.03
N GLY A 436 11.81 -15.59 -8.33
CA GLY A 436 12.60 -14.91 -7.30
C GLY A 436 12.17 -15.30 -5.91
N ALA A 437 12.89 -16.29 -5.33
CA ALA A 437 12.77 -16.79 -3.96
C ALA A 437 11.42 -16.39 -3.38
N GLU A 438 10.36 -17.07 -3.87
CA GLU A 438 9.05 -16.93 -3.28
C GLU A 438 9.29 -17.13 -1.78
N ARG A 439 9.27 -16.02 -1.07
CA ARG A 439 8.79 -16.02 0.30
C ARG A 439 7.49 -16.78 0.16
N ALA A 440 7.48 -18.05 0.58
CA ALA A 440 6.25 -18.82 0.59
C ALA A 440 5.24 -17.85 1.21
N GLY A 441 4.05 -17.65 0.62
CA GLY A 441 3.11 -16.56 0.97
C GLY A 441 2.64 -16.52 2.45
N ASP A 442 3.30 -17.34 3.26
CA ASP A 442 3.12 -17.80 4.59
C ASP A 442 4.25 -17.37 5.55
N ASP A 443 5.41 -16.94 5.03
CA ASP A 443 6.58 -16.55 5.84
C ASP A 443 6.51 -15.07 6.23
N LEU A 444 6.08 -14.81 7.46
CA LEU A 444 6.17 -13.49 8.08
C LEU A 444 7.61 -13.21 8.53
N GLU A 445 8.14 -12.03 8.19
CA GLU A 445 9.43 -11.57 8.69
C GLU A 445 9.19 -10.81 9.98
N LEU A 446 10.14 -10.95 10.89
CA LEU A 446 10.14 -10.16 12.12
C LEU A 446 10.07 -8.65 11.84
N SER A 447 10.71 -8.20 10.75
CA SER A 447 10.74 -6.81 10.29
C SER A 447 9.36 -6.26 9.89
N ASP A 448 8.36 -7.11 9.62
CA ASP A 448 7.00 -6.66 9.28
C ASP A 448 6.27 -6.06 10.47
N VAL A 449 6.58 -6.55 11.67
CA VAL A 449 5.86 -6.21 12.90
C VAL A 449 6.71 -5.50 13.95
N LEU A 450 8.04 -5.44 13.77
CA LEU A 450 8.91 -4.67 14.68
C LEU A 450 8.72 -3.15 14.54
N GLY A 451 8.97 -2.47 15.66
CA GLY A 451 8.95 -1.01 15.78
C GLY A 451 7.55 -0.40 15.90
N ARG A 452 7.50 0.93 16.02
CA ARG A 452 6.23 1.68 16.02
C ARG A 452 5.58 1.60 14.64
N ARG A 453 4.32 1.18 14.58
CA ARG A 453 3.54 1.07 13.33
C ARG A 453 2.32 1.95 13.35
N ALA A 454 1.87 2.30 12.15
CA ALA A 454 0.57 2.87 11.94
C ALA A 454 -0.14 2.04 10.88
N ILE A 455 -1.36 1.60 11.20
CA ILE A 455 -2.24 0.82 10.34
C ILE A 455 -3.38 1.73 9.94
N GLU A 456 -3.61 1.87 8.65
CA GLU A 456 -4.79 2.59 8.15
C GLU A 456 -5.96 1.64 7.99
N THR A 457 -7.11 2.06 8.49
CA THR A 457 -8.35 1.30 8.48
C THR A 457 -9.44 2.13 7.82
N LYS A 458 -10.32 1.47 7.07
CA LYS A 458 -11.44 2.13 6.38
C LYS A 458 -12.36 2.89 7.35
N VAL A 459 -12.55 2.36 8.56
CA VAL A 459 -13.57 2.87 9.52
C VAL A 459 -12.97 3.81 10.57
N HIS A 460 -11.77 3.53 11.08
CA HIS A 460 -11.17 4.28 12.19
C HIS A 460 -9.94 5.12 11.77
N GLY A 461 -9.66 5.19 10.48
CA GLY A 461 -8.48 5.88 9.96
C GLY A 461 -7.19 5.24 10.48
N ARG A 462 -6.23 6.07 10.87
CA ARG A 462 -4.88 5.65 11.27
C ARG A 462 -4.82 5.21 12.73
N ILE A 463 -4.64 3.92 12.97
CA ILE A 463 -4.42 3.32 14.29
C ILE A 463 -2.91 3.13 14.50
N THR A 464 -2.38 3.62 15.62
CA THR A 464 -0.96 3.44 15.95
C THR A 464 -0.79 2.22 16.87
N VAL A 465 0.16 1.34 16.52
CA VAL A 465 0.61 0.24 17.38
C VAL A 465 1.98 0.62 17.92
N SER A 466 2.12 0.69 19.24
CA SER A 466 3.41 0.97 19.87
C SER A 466 4.35 -0.24 19.73
N GLU A 467 5.66 0.01 19.82
CA GLU A 467 6.67 -1.05 19.76
C GLU A 467 6.48 -2.09 20.89
N GLU A 468 6.11 -1.63 22.09
CA GLU A 468 5.82 -2.50 23.24
C GLU A 468 4.61 -3.42 22.99
N GLN A 469 3.54 -2.87 22.40
CA GLN A 469 2.34 -3.65 22.04
C GLN A 469 2.66 -4.68 20.96
N ALA A 470 3.45 -4.30 19.95
CA ALA A 470 3.88 -5.21 18.89
C ALA A 470 4.76 -6.34 19.44
N ALA A 471 5.71 -6.04 20.33
CA ALA A 471 6.58 -7.02 20.96
C ALA A 471 5.78 -8.03 21.81
N GLY A 472 4.82 -7.56 22.61
CA GLY A 472 3.94 -8.42 23.40
C GLY A 472 3.06 -9.33 22.54
N ALA A 473 2.49 -8.79 21.46
CA ALA A 473 1.68 -9.58 20.52
C ALA A 473 2.52 -10.62 19.77
N LEU A 474 3.74 -10.26 19.38
CA LEU A 474 4.65 -11.14 18.67
C LEU A 474 5.02 -12.38 19.49
N GLU A 475 5.23 -12.26 20.81
CA GLU A 475 5.49 -13.42 21.68
C GLU A 475 4.37 -14.45 21.58
N VAL A 476 3.12 -13.98 21.70
CA VAL A 476 1.94 -14.85 21.71
C VAL A 476 1.72 -15.48 20.33
N ILE A 477 1.82 -14.68 19.26
CA ILE A 477 1.55 -15.13 17.88
C ILE A 477 2.64 -16.09 17.42
N SER A 478 3.92 -15.78 17.65
CA SER A 478 5.04 -16.59 17.14
C SER A 478 5.17 -17.96 17.80
N ARG A 479 4.70 -18.12 19.04
CA ARG A 479 4.88 -19.37 19.81
C ARG A 479 3.66 -20.27 19.82
N PHE A 480 2.46 -19.70 19.86
CA PHE A 480 1.26 -20.45 20.24
C PHE A 480 0.11 -20.35 19.25
N ALA A 481 0.15 -19.39 18.33
CA ALA A 481 -0.94 -19.20 17.39
C ALA A 481 -0.90 -20.24 16.28
N LEU A 482 -2.06 -20.45 15.64
CA LEU A 482 -2.10 -21.11 14.35
C LEU A 482 -1.26 -20.32 13.34
N HIS A 483 -0.89 -21.02 12.27
CA HIS A 483 -0.19 -20.39 11.17
C HIS A 483 -0.97 -19.15 10.68
N PRO A 484 -0.31 -17.97 10.52
CA PRO A 484 -0.96 -16.69 10.21
C PRO A 484 -1.90 -16.69 9.00
N ARG A 485 -1.62 -17.53 7.99
CA ARG A 485 -2.51 -17.79 6.84
C ARG A 485 -3.98 -18.09 7.22
N TRP A 486 -4.22 -18.68 8.38
CA TRP A 486 -5.54 -19.01 8.89
C TRP A 486 -6.16 -17.91 9.77
N LEU A 487 -5.39 -16.89 10.12
CA LEU A 487 -5.74 -15.85 11.09
C LEU A 487 -6.20 -14.57 10.39
N SER A 488 -7.18 -14.67 9.48
CA SER A 488 -7.76 -13.51 8.78
C SER A 488 -8.56 -12.58 9.70
N TYR A 489 -8.89 -13.04 10.91
CA TYR A 489 -9.68 -12.28 11.89
C TYR A 489 -9.32 -12.68 13.32
N LEU A 490 -9.20 -11.66 14.19
CA LEU A 490 -9.19 -11.81 15.64
C LEU A 490 -10.32 -10.95 16.23
N PRO A 491 -11.15 -11.51 17.12
CA PRO A 491 -12.31 -10.81 17.66
C PRO A 491 -11.89 -9.67 18.60
N PRO A 492 -12.61 -8.54 18.61
CA PRO A 492 -12.33 -7.42 19.48
C PRO A 492 -12.65 -7.75 20.95
N THR A 493 -12.16 -6.89 21.85
CA THR A 493 -12.67 -6.87 23.23
C THR A 493 -14.06 -6.23 23.27
N MET A 494 -14.85 -6.59 24.28
CA MET A 494 -16.19 -6.03 24.51
C MET A 494 -16.17 -5.18 25.77
N ALA A 495 -16.67 -3.94 25.68
CA ALA A 495 -16.83 -3.07 26.84
C ALA A 495 -18.15 -3.39 27.56
N PRO A 496 -18.19 -3.33 28.91
CA PRO A 496 -19.44 -3.44 29.66
C PRO A 496 -20.31 -2.20 29.45
N ALA A 497 -21.60 -2.32 29.79
CA ALA A 497 -22.47 -1.16 29.89
C ALA A 497 -22.00 -0.23 31.04
N PRO A 498 -22.25 1.08 30.96
CA PRO A 498 -21.97 1.98 32.07
C PRO A 498 -22.68 1.51 33.35
N ALA A 499 -22.02 1.73 34.49
CA ALA A 499 -22.58 1.37 35.80
C ALA A 499 -23.94 2.05 36.03
N THR A 500 -24.88 1.31 36.60
CA THR A 500 -26.23 1.81 36.88
C THR A 500 -26.32 2.54 38.22
N GLY A 501 -27.26 3.50 38.33
CA GLY A 501 -27.60 4.15 39.59
C GLY A 501 -28.63 3.37 40.42
N ARG A 502 -29.09 2.21 39.94
CA ARG A 502 -30.06 1.36 40.65
C ARG A 502 -29.41 0.73 41.87
N ALA A 503 -30.10 0.76 43.01
CA ALA A 503 -29.69 -0.01 44.18
C ALA A 503 -29.54 -1.49 43.82
N ASP A 504 -28.49 -2.12 44.35
CA ASP A 504 -28.17 -3.56 44.23
C ASP A 504 -27.74 -4.08 42.85
N HIS A 505 -27.54 -3.21 41.85
CA HIS A 505 -27.06 -3.62 40.52
C HIS A 505 -25.81 -2.87 40.12
N LEU A 506 -24.85 -3.58 39.50
CA LEU A 506 -23.68 -2.96 38.88
C LEU A 506 -23.97 -2.59 37.41
N GLU A 507 -24.60 -3.51 36.69
CA GLU A 507 -25.00 -3.35 35.28
C GLU A 507 -26.50 -3.61 35.12
N TYR A 508 -27.16 -2.85 34.24
CA TYR A 508 -28.58 -3.04 33.93
C TYR A 508 -28.88 -2.64 32.47
N PRO A 509 -29.84 -3.29 31.77
CA PRO A 509 -30.06 -3.04 30.33
C PRO A 509 -30.35 -1.59 29.94
N ASP A 510 -30.96 -0.80 30.83
CA ASP A 510 -31.30 0.60 30.56
C ASP A 510 -30.07 1.48 30.26
N THR A 511 -28.94 1.24 30.93
CA THR A 511 -27.71 1.99 30.69
C THR A 511 -27.10 1.66 29.33
N ALA A 512 -27.17 0.40 28.90
CA ALA A 512 -26.75 -0.03 27.57
C ALA A 512 -27.62 0.63 26.49
N PHE A 513 -28.95 0.54 26.61
CA PHE A 513 -29.88 1.14 25.64
C PHE A 513 -29.73 2.65 25.55
N THR A 514 -29.57 3.32 26.70
CA THR A 514 -29.34 4.77 26.75
C THR A 514 -28.03 5.15 26.06
N THR A 515 -26.99 4.32 26.18
CA THR A 515 -25.69 4.55 25.52
C THR A 515 -25.84 4.50 24.00
N TYR A 516 -26.49 3.47 23.47
CA TYR A 516 -26.77 3.34 22.04
C TYR A 516 -27.66 4.47 21.52
N ALA A 517 -28.74 4.82 22.24
CA ALA A 517 -29.64 5.90 21.86
C ALA A 517 -28.91 7.26 21.79
N LYS A 518 -28.00 7.56 22.74
CA LYS A 518 -27.16 8.77 22.71
C LYS A 518 -26.20 8.80 21.51
N ALA A 519 -25.80 7.64 21.00
CA ALA A 519 -24.99 7.51 19.79
C ALA A 519 -25.82 7.54 18.49
N GLY A 520 -27.13 7.78 18.57
CA GLY A 520 -28.03 7.82 17.41
C GLY A 520 -28.47 6.43 16.91
N VAL A 521 -28.28 5.38 17.70
CA VAL A 521 -28.71 4.01 17.36
C VAL A 521 -30.11 3.75 17.92
N GLU A 522 -31.10 3.66 17.03
CA GLU A 522 -32.52 3.53 17.39
C GLU A 522 -32.99 2.08 17.59
N ARG A 523 -32.29 1.11 16.98
CA ARG A 523 -32.62 -0.30 17.04
C ARG A 523 -31.40 -1.10 17.47
N VAL A 524 -31.60 -1.97 18.45
CA VAL A 524 -30.57 -2.88 18.97
C VAL A 524 -31.07 -4.31 18.91
N ILE A 525 -30.15 -5.25 18.70
CA ILE A 525 -30.42 -6.68 18.78
C ILE A 525 -29.83 -7.15 20.12
N CYS A 526 -30.67 -7.75 20.96
CA CYS A 526 -30.23 -8.32 22.22
C CYS A 526 -29.97 -9.81 22.04
N GLU A 527 -28.70 -10.18 22.08
CA GLU A 527 -28.26 -11.57 21.99
C GLU A 527 -27.93 -12.08 23.39
N GLU A 528 -28.20 -13.36 23.64
CA GLU A 528 -27.78 -13.99 24.88
C GLU A 528 -26.25 -14.03 24.94
N LYS A 529 -25.67 -13.47 26.00
CA LYS A 529 -24.23 -13.58 26.25
C LYS A 529 -23.91 -14.98 26.77
N HIS A 530 -23.73 -15.91 25.85
CA HIS A 530 -23.33 -17.27 26.17
C HIS A 530 -22.04 -17.29 26.99
N MET A 531 -22.02 -18.10 28.05
CA MET A 531 -20.87 -18.23 28.94
C MET A 531 -20.00 -19.41 28.49
N GLY A 532 -19.10 -19.15 27.56
CA GLY A 532 -18.21 -20.15 26.97
C GLY A 532 -16.82 -19.60 26.69
N SER A 533 -16.27 -19.97 25.54
CA SER A 533 -15.05 -19.39 25.00
C SER A 533 -15.25 -18.97 23.56
N ARG A 534 -15.00 -17.69 23.25
CA ARG A 534 -15.03 -17.16 21.88
C ARG A 534 -14.17 -17.99 20.93
N ALA A 535 -14.79 -18.48 19.87
CA ALA A 535 -14.19 -19.33 18.85
C ALA A 535 -14.47 -18.73 17.46
N VAL A 536 -13.40 -18.47 16.71
CA VAL A 536 -13.49 -18.15 15.29
C VAL A 536 -13.35 -19.45 14.51
N ILE A 537 -14.33 -19.75 13.67
CA ILE A 537 -14.42 -21.00 12.91
C ILE A 537 -14.27 -20.66 11.43
N MET A 538 -13.17 -21.09 10.83
CA MET A 538 -12.97 -21.02 9.39
C MET A 538 -13.24 -22.40 8.79
N VAL A 539 -14.19 -22.49 7.86
CA VAL A 539 -14.64 -23.74 7.25
C VAL A 539 -14.64 -23.62 5.73
N CYS A 540 -13.97 -24.54 5.03
CA CYS A 540 -13.98 -24.63 3.58
C CYS A 540 -14.95 -25.74 3.12
N ALA A 541 -15.49 -25.60 1.91
CA ALA A 541 -16.38 -26.58 1.31
C ALA A 541 -15.69 -27.96 1.17
N ASP A 542 -14.40 -27.97 0.84
CA ASP A 542 -13.59 -29.18 0.67
C ASP A 542 -12.09 -28.88 0.90
N GLU A 543 -11.26 -29.92 0.75
CA GLU A 543 -9.80 -29.79 0.87
C GLU A 543 -9.19 -28.95 -0.26
N ASP A 544 -9.80 -28.93 -1.45
CA ASP A 544 -9.29 -28.20 -2.61
C ASP A 544 -9.50 -26.69 -2.42
N ALA A 545 -10.65 -26.27 -1.89
CA ALA A 545 -10.91 -24.91 -1.45
C ALA A 545 -9.92 -24.50 -0.36
N ALA A 546 -9.69 -25.35 0.65
CA ALA A 546 -8.71 -25.07 1.71
C ALA A 546 -7.28 -24.91 1.16
N ARG A 547 -6.88 -25.75 0.20
CA ARG A 547 -5.57 -25.71 -0.44
C ARG A 547 -5.41 -24.47 -1.32
N ARG A 548 -6.41 -24.17 -2.16
CA ARG A 548 -6.39 -23.04 -3.09
C ARG A 548 -6.45 -21.69 -2.37
N ARG A 549 -7.21 -21.58 -1.28
CA ARG A 549 -7.41 -20.29 -0.57
C ARG A 549 -6.40 -20.03 0.53
N PHE A 550 -5.99 -21.08 1.24
CA PHE A 550 -5.18 -20.96 2.44
C PHE A 550 -3.90 -21.80 2.38
N GLY A 551 -3.52 -22.37 1.24
CA GLY A 551 -2.32 -23.21 1.12
C GLY A 551 -2.32 -24.39 2.12
N SER A 552 -3.50 -24.94 2.44
CA SER A 552 -3.65 -25.99 3.44
C SER A 552 -2.82 -27.25 3.14
N GLN A 553 -2.34 -27.91 4.18
CA GLN A 553 -1.76 -29.26 4.09
C GLN A 553 -2.89 -30.29 3.88
N ALA A 554 -2.53 -31.50 3.42
CA ALA A 554 -3.49 -32.59 3.23
C ALA A 554 -4.28 -32.86 4.53
N HIS A 555 -5.58 -33.20 4.40
CA HIS A 555 -6.47 -33.55 5.52
C HIS A 555 -6.86 -32.41 6.46
N ARG A 556 -6.78 -31.14 6.02
CA ARG A 556 -7.33 -30.01 6.76
C ARG A 556 -8.23 -29.17 5.86
N THR A 557 -9.47 -28.99 6.30
CA THR A 557 -10.51 -28.24 5.56
C THR A 557 -10.89 -26.91 6.22
N GLY A 558 -10.21 -26.55 7.30
CA GLY A 558 -10.48 -25.35 8.07
C GLY A 558 -9.75 -25.34 9.40
N VAL A 559 -10.05 -24.35 10.23
CA VAL A 559 -9.51 -24.23 11.59
C VAL A 559 -10.52 -23.65 12.56
N ILE A 560 -10.28 -23.86 13.86
CA ILE A 560 -11.00 -23.18 14.93
C ILE A 560 -9.97 -22.55 15.88
N HIS A 561 -10.02 -21.23 16.04
CA HIS A 561 -9.09 -20.50 16.91
C HIS A 561 -9.75 -19.64 17.97
N THR A 562 -9.01 -19.45 19.06
CA THR A 562 -9.36 -18.56 20.17
C THR A 562 -9.18 -17.09 19.80
N ARG A 563 -9.64 -16.17 20.66
CA ARG A 563 -9.40 -14.72 20.52
C ARG A 563 -7.94 -14.28 20.39
N THR A 564 -6.98 -15.14 20.74
CA THR A 564 -5.53 -14.89 20.64
C THR A 564 -4.88 -15.63 19.47
N GLY A 565 -5.67 -16.24 18.58
CA GLY A 565 -5.18 -16.97 17.40
C GLY A 565 -4.69 -18.38 17.68
N ARG A 566 -4.76 -18.87 18.92
CA ARG A 566 -4.37 -20.25 19.27
C ARG A 566 -5.43 -21.26 18.82
N ALA A 567 -4.99 -22.44 18.42
CA ALA A 567 -5.89 -23.56 18.11
C ALA A 567 -6.80 -23.90 19.30
N MET A 568 -8.09 -24.12 19.04
CA MET A 568 -9.03 -24.53 20.09
C MET A 568 -8.83 -26.00 20.52
N ALA A 569 -8.45 -26.88 19.61
CA ALA A 569 -8.18 -28.29 19.88
C ALA A 569 -7.14 -28.82 18.88
N ASP A 570 -6.75 -30.08 19.06
CA ASP A 570 -5.93 -30.80 18.08
C ASP A 570 -6.68 -30.99 16.75
N VAL A 571 -5.94 -31.41 15.71
CA VAL A 571 -6.42 -31.43 14.32
C VAL A 571 -7.64 -32.37 14.15
N GLU A 572 -7.58 -33.59 14.68
CA GLU A 572 -8.65 -34.59 14.49
C GLU A 572 -9.99 -34.15 15.12
N PRO A 573 -10.07 -33.75 16.42
CA PRO A 573 -11.31 -33.24 16.99
C PRO A 573 -11.84 -31.99 16.28
N THR A 574 -10.92 -31.14 15.80
CA THR A 574 -11.29 -29.94 15.04
C THR A 574 -11.98 -30.30 13.73
N GLU A 575 -11.41 -31.23 12.97
CA GLU A 575 -11.98 -31.67 11.68
C GLU A 575 -13.32 -32.40 11.88
N GLU A 576 -13.51 -33.16 12.96
CA GLU A 576 -14.81 -33.77 13.28
C GLU A 576 -15.91 -32.70 13.45
N LEU A 577 -15.59 -31.63 14.18
CA LEU A 577 -16.51 -30.51 14.36
C LEU A 577 -16.75 -29.74 13.06
N LEU A 578 -15.69 -29.44 12.30
CA LEU A 578 -15.80 -28.78 10.99
C LEU A 578 -16.64 -29.61 10.00
N SER A 579 -16.52 -30.94 10.02
CA SER A 579 -17.35 -31.83 9.20
C SER A 579 -18.84 -31.68 9.52
N LYS A 580 -19.21 -31.61 10.80
CA LYS A 580 -20.60 -31.39 11.23
C LYS A 580 -21.13 -30.02 10.80
N ILE A 581 -20.32 -28.97 11.02
CA ILE A 581 -20.65 -27.59 10.63
C ILE A 581 -20.83 -27.48 9.12
N ARG A 582 -19.90 -28.01 8.34
CA ARG A 582 -19.95 -27.99 6.88
C ARG A 582 -21.19 -28.70 6.34
N LYS A 583 -21.53 -29.88 6.86
CA LYS A 583 -22.75 -30.60 6.48
C LYS A 583 -24.00 -29.75 6.71
N ALA A 584 -24.06 -29.01 7.83
CA ALA A 584 -25.17 -28.11 8.12
C ALA A 584 -25.23 -26.93 7.13
N ILE A 585 -24.07 -26.31 6.82
CA ILE A 585 -23.98 -25.21 5.85
C ILE A 585 -24.40 -25.67 4.45
N THR A 586 -23.93 -26.84 4.01
CA THR A 586 -24.31 -27.44 2.73
C THR A 586 -25.80 -27.75 2.69
N ALA A 587 -26.36 -28.37 3.73
CA ALA A 587 -27.79 -28.67 3.80
C ALA A 587 -28.67 -27.40 3.78
N ALA A 588 -28.16 -26.28 4.28
CA ALA A 588 -28.84 -24.99 4.27
C ALA A 588 -28.69 -24.22 2.93
N GLY A 589 -27.86 -24.68 1.99
CA GLY A 589 -27.66 -24.01 0.69
C GLY A 589 -26.83 -22.73 0.75
N ILE A 590 -26.13 -22.48 1.86
CA ILE A 590 -25.44 -21.19 2.11
C ILE A 590 -24.28 -20.95 1.14
N TRP A 591 -23.60 -22.00 0.66
CA TRP A 591 -22.50 -21.88 -0.31
C TRP A 591 -22.95 -21.21 -1.60
N ASP A 592 -24.10 -21.64 -2.12
CA ASP A 592 -24.67 -21.13 -3.35
C ASP A 592 -25.26 -19.73 -3.14
N GLU A 593 -25.94 -19.49 -2.00
CA GLU A 593 -26.50 -18.18 -1.65
C GLU A 593 -25.41 -17.08 -1.62
N LEU A 594 -24.23 -17.40 -1.09
CA LEU A 594 -23.13 -16.45 -0.95
C LEU A 594 -22.10 -16.52 -2.09
N ALA A 595 -22.30 -17.43 -3.07
CA ALA A 595 -21.34 -17.74 -4.12
C ALA A 595 -19.90 -17.95 -3.57
N ALA A 596 -19.79 -18.74 -2.49
CA ALA A 596 -18.55 -18.91 -1.73
C ALA A 596 -18.20 -20.39 -1.50
N ASP A 597 -16.90 -20.67 -1.39
CA ASP A 597 -16.34 -22.00 -1.11
C ASP A 597 -15.62 -22.09 0.26
N TRP A 598 -15.69 -21.02 1.05
CA TRP A 598 -15.26 -20.98 2.45
C TRP A 598 -16.03 -19.90 3.23
N LEU A 599 -16.15 -20.09 4.54
CA LEU A 599 -16.83 -19.17 5.47
C LEU A 599 -16.01 -18.97 6.74
N LEU A 600 -16.16 -17.80 7.35
CA LEU A 600 -15.63 -17.46 8.68
C LEU A 600 -16.79 -17.11 9.60
N LEU A 601 -16.95 -17.92 10.65
CA LEU A 601 -18.00 -17.76 11.65
C LEU A 601 -17.39 -17.30 12.97
N ASP A 602 -18.03 -16.35 13.63
CA ASP A 602 -17.65 -15.88 14.96
C ASP A 602 -18.66 -16.39 15.99
N ALA A 603 -18.21 -17.28 16.88
CA ALA A 603 -19.10 -18.10 17.71
C ALA A 603 -18.61 -18.18 19.17
N GLU A 604 -19.45 -18.72 20.04
CA GLU A 604 -19.09 -19.05 21.42
C GLU A 604 -19.12 -20.58 21.60
N LEU A 605 -17.99 -21.18 21.99
CA LEU A 605 -17.91 -22.62 22.24
C LEU A 605 -18.23 -22.91 23.72
N LEU A 606 -19.24 -23.76 23.95
CA LEU A 606 -19.69 -24.19 25.28
C LEU A 606 -19.31 -25.66 25.55
N PRO A 607 -19.15 -26.07 26.83
CA PRO A 607 -19.25 -25.26 28.06
C PRO A 607 -17.94 -24.53 28.42
N TRP A 608 -18.02 -23.53 29.31
CA TRP A 608 -16.85 -22.74 29.75
C TRP A 608 -15.72 -23.61 30.33
N SER A 609 -16.06 -24.70 31.01
CA SER A 609 -15.09 -25.64 31.58
C SER A 609 -14.16 -26.28 30.55
N LEU A 610 -14.52 -26.30 29.25
CA LEU A 610 -13.68 -26.88 28.20
C LEU A 610 -12.31 -26.20 28.09
N LYS A 611 -12.22 -24.90 28.46
CA LYS A 611 -10.97 -24.13 28.43
C LYS A 611 -10.59 -23.49 29.76
N ALA A 612 -11.54 -23.35 30.69
CA ALA A 612 -11.33 -22.64 31.95
C ALA A 612 -11.32 -23.55 33.18
N ASP A 613 -11.06 -24.84 33.03
CA ASP A 613 -11.08 -25.79 34.16
C ASP A 613 -10.09 -25.42 35.26
N GLU A 614 -8.83 -25.15 34.92
CA GLU A 614 -7.81 -24.69 35.90
C GLU A 614 -8.25 -23.41 36.60
N LEU A 615 -8.75 -22.42 35.85
CA LEU A 615 -9.24 -21.16 36.43
C LEU A 615 -10.40 -21.41 37.41
N LEU A 616 -11.35 -22.27 37.02
CA LEU A 616 -12.49 -22.66 37.85
C LEU A 616 -12.06 -23.37 39.13
N GLN A 617 -11.05 -24.25 39.06
CA GLN A 617 -10.56 -25.00 40.21
C GLN A 617 -9.69 -24.11 41.12
N ASP A 618 -8.68 -23.46 40.55
CA ASP A 618 -7.61 -22.80 41.32
C ASP A 618 -8.00 -21.41 41.82
N GLN A 619 -8.94 -20.73 41.15
CA GLN A 619 -9.38 -19.40 41.55
C GLN A 619 -10.80 -19.42 42.12
N TYR A 620 -11.79 -19.89 41.36
CA TYR A 620 -13.19 -19.80 41.77
C TYR A 620 -13.52 -20.76 42.91
N ALA A 621 -13.21 -22.05 42.75
CA ALA A 621 -13.48 -23.06 43.76
C ALA A 621 -12.61 -22.86 45.01
N ALA A 622 -11.34 -22.53 44.84
CA ALA A 622 -10.44 -22.20 45.95
C ALA A 622 -10.96 -21.00 46.77
N THR A 623 -11.38 -19.91 46.11
CA THR A 623 -11.94 -18.73 46.79
C THR A 623 -13.21 -19.09 47.58
N ALA A 624 -14.13 -19.84 46.97
CA ALA A 624 -15.35 -20.27 47.63
C ALA A 624 -15.07 -21.18 48.84
N ALA A 625 -14.13 -22.13 48.70
CA ALA A 625 -13.74 -23.04 49.77
C ALA A 625 -13.09 -22.31 50.95
N ALA A 626 -12.13 -21.42 50.68
CA ALA A 626 -11.47 -20.61 51.70
C ALA A 626 -12.47 -19.71 52.44
N ALA A 627 -13.37 -19.05 51.72
CA ALA A 627 -14.41 -18.21 52.30
C ALA A 627 -15.37 -19.00 53.19
N ARG A 628 -15.83 -20.19 52.75
CA ARG A 628 -16.69 -21.07 53.56
C ARG A 628 -16.04 -21.46 54.88
N MET A 629 -14.77 -21.89 54.84
CA MET A 629 -14.04 -22.30 56.05
C MET A 629 -13.86 -21.13 57.01
N ALA A 630 -13.33 -20.01 56.52
CA ALA A 630 -13.04 -18.84 57.35
C ALA A 630 -14.30 -18.23 57.96
N LEU A 631 -15.34 -18.03 57.15
CA LEU A 631 -16.60 -17.42 57.62
C LEU A 631 -17.38 -18.36 58.53
N GLY A 632 -17.31 -19.68 58.33
CA GLY A 632 -17.92 -20.66 59.23
C GLY A 632 -17.35 -20.56 60.64
N ILE A 633 -16.02 -20.68 60.76
CA ILE A 633 -15.30 -20.57 62.04
C ILE A 633 -15.55 -19.19 62.69
N THR A 634 -15.48 -18.12 61.90
CA THR A 634 -15.71 -16.75 62.40
C THR A 634 -17.14 -16.61 62.96
N GLY A 635 -18.14 -17.13 62.25
CA GLY A 635 -19.53 -17.12 62.69
C GLY A 635 -19.72 -17.87 64.01
N ASP A 636 -19.09 -19.03 64.18
CA ASP A 636 -19.15 -19.80 65.42
C ASP A 636 -18.51 -19.04 66.60
N GLN A 637 -17.36 -18.41 66.39
CA GLN A 637 -16.69 -17.61 67.43
C GLN A 637 -17.48 -16.35 67.81
N LEU A 638 -18.09 -15.66 66.83
CA LEU A 638 -18.94 -14.51 67.10
C LEU A 638 -20.19 -14.90 67.88
N ARG A 639 -20.82 -16.03 67.56
CA ARG A 639 -21.96 -16.57 68.34
C ARG A 639 -21.55 -16.91 69.77
N LEU A 640 -20.37 -17.48 69.98
CA LEU A 640 -19.83 -17.75 71.32
C LEU A 640 -19.54 -16.46 72.09
N ALA A 641 -18.99 -15.43 71.44
CA ALA A 641 -18.76 -14.12 72.03
C ALA A 641 -20.07 -13.43 72.45
N ALA A 642 -21.10 -13.48 71.60
CA ALA A 642 -22.43 -12.97 71.93
C ALA A 642 -23.05 -13.70 73.12
N ALA A 643 -22.92 -15.04 73.19
CA ALA A 643 -23.40 -15.83 74.32
C ALA A 643 -22.69 -15.49 75.65
N ARG A 644 -21.50 -14.88 75.59
CA ARG A 644 -20.75 -14.39 76.75
C ARG A 644 -21.06 -12.92 77.10
N GLY A 645 -22.01 -12.30 76.40
CA GLY A 645 -22.48 -10.93 76.67
C GLY A 645 -21.69 -9.82 75.95
N LEU A 646 -20.85 -10.15 74.97
CA LEU A 646 -20.19 -9.13 74.13
C LEU A 646 -21.14 -8.65 73.02
N ASP A 647 -21.17 -7.35 72.76
CA ASP A 647 -21.97 -6.77 71.67
C ASP A 647 -21.28 -6.98 70.31
N VAL A 648 -21.70 -8.04 69.61
CA VAL A 648 -21.17 -8.43 68.29
C VAL A 648 -22.30 -8.69 67.27
N VAL A 649 -23.50 -8.17 67.51
CA VAL A 649 -24.70 -8.48 66.69
C VAL A 649 -24.52 -8.04 65.24
N GLU A 650 -23.97 -6.85 65.00
CA GLU A 650 -23.70 -6.35 63.65
C GLU A 650 -22.68 -7.22 62.91
N LEU A 651 -21.64 -7.68 63.62
CA LEU A 651 -20.60 -8.55 63.06
C LEU A 651 -21.15 -9.92 62.68
N ILE A 652 -22.06 -10.47 63.48
CA ILE A 652 -22.79 -11.72 63.15
C ILE A 652 -23.58 -11.49 61.86
N GLY A 653 -24.42 -10.45 61.80
CA GLY A 653 -25.24 -10.15 60.62
C GLY A 653 -24.42 -9.98 59.34
N ARG A 654 -23.29 -9.27 59.42
CA ARG A 654 -22.36 -9.10 58.28
C ARG A 654 -21.71 -10.43 57.89
N THR A 655 -21.34 -11.27 58.85
CA THR A 655 -20.73 -12.58 58.58
C THR A 655 -21.71 -13.52 57.89
N GLU A 656 -22.95 -13.58 58.36
CA GLU A 656 -24.01 -14.38 57.75
C GLU A 656 -24.35 -13.91 56.33
N GLN A 657 -24.41 -12.58 56.11
CA GLN A 657 -24.58 -12.04 54.77
C GLN A 657 -23.45 -12.48 53.84
N ARG A 658 -22.19 -12.40 54.29
CA ARG A 658 -21.04 -12.87 53.51
C ARG A 658 -21.11 -14.37 53.22
N GLN A 659 -21.53 -15.20 54.18
CA GLN A 659 -21.73 -16.63 53.96
C GLN A 659 -22.78 -16.89 52.87
N ARG A 660 -23.93 -16.21 52.92
CA ARG A 660 -24.96 -16.31 51.87
C ARG A 660 -24.43 -15.88 50.50
N SER A 661 -23.66 -14.79 50.44
CA SER A 661 -23.01 -14.34 49.20
C SER A 661 -21.99 -15.36 48.67
N THR A 662 -21.21 -16.02 49.55
CA THR A 662 -20.28 -17.09 49.16
C THR A 662 -21.01 -18.28 48.54
N GLU A 663 -22.15 -18.69 49.09
CA GLU A 663 -22.94 -19.78 48.50
C GLU A 663 -23.55 -19.39 47.15
N ALA A 664 -24.06 -18.15 47.03
CA ALA A 664 -24.56 -17.63 45.75
C ALA A 664 -23.46 -17.56 44.69
N PHE A 665 -22.26 -17.09 45.05
CA PHE A 665 -21.07 -17.08 44.19
C PHE A 665 -20.71 -18.49 43.72
N ALA A 666 -20.70 -19.46 44.64
CA ALA A 666 -20.39 -20.85 44.31
C ALA A 666 -21.45 -21.49 43.40
N ALA A 667 -22.72 -21.19 43.64
CA ALA A 667 -23.81 -21.64 42.79
C ALA A 667 -23.75 -21.04 41.38
N ALA A 668 -23.28 -19.78 41.24
CA ALA A 668 -23.19 -19.08 39.97
C ALA A 668 -22.19 -19.75 39.01
N TYR A 669 -20.93 -19.95 39.42
CA TYR A 669 -19.92 -20.53 38.51
C TYR A 669 -20.19 -22.01 38.21
N ARG A 670 -20.79 -22.77 39.15
CA ARG A 670 -21.12 -24.19 38.97
C ARG A 670 -22.14 -24.45 37.86
N ARG A 671 -22.94 -23.45 37.45
CA ARG A 671 -23.89 -23.58 36.33
C ARG A 671 -23.20 -23.77 34.98
N TYR A 672 -21.92 -23.38 34.89
CA TYR A 672 -21.13 -23.42 33.67
C TYR A 672 -20.10 -24.55 33.69
N GLN A 673 -20.19 -25.45 34.67
CA GLN A 673 -19.54 -26.74 34.70
C GLN A 673 -20.57 -27.83 34.34
N PRO A 674 -20.24 -28.79 33.46
CA PRO A 674 -21.13 -29.89 33.17
C PRO A 674 -21.35 -30.73 34.44
N ARG A 675 -22.60 -30.91 34.85
CA ARG A 675 -22.99 -31.94 35.82
C ARG A 675 -23.07 -33.27 35.06
N SER A 676 -21.97 -34.01 35.01
CA SER A 676 -21.92 -35.39 34.46
C SER A 676 -22.12 -35.47 32.94
N PHE A 677 -21.27 -36.22 32.24
CA PHE A 677 -21.52 -36.62 30.85
C PHE A 677 -22.75 -37.56 30.83
N VAL A 678 -23.93 -37.03 30.50
CA VAL A 678 -25.06 -37.84 30.04
C VAL A 678 -25.23 -37.55 28.55
N TRP A 679 -24.89 -38.54 27.72
CA TRP A 679 -25.31 -38.56 26.32
C TRP A 679 -26.84 -38.64 26.28
N LEU A 680 -27.51 -37.50 26.22
CA LEU A 680 -28.90 -37.45 25.78
C LEU A 680 -28.89 -37.57 24.25
N VAL A 681 -28.88 -38.82 23.78
CA VAL A 681 -29.38 -39.14 22.45
C VAL A 681 -30.87 -38.85 22.48
N VAL A 682 -31.28 -37.70 21.95
CA VAL A 682 -32.68 -37.45 21.61
C VAL A 682 -32.90 -38.17 20.29
N ASP A 683 -33.32 -39.43 20.40
CA ASP A 683 -33.87 -40.19 19.27
C ASP A 683 -35.28 -39.64 19.00
N HIS A 684 -35.43 -38.86 17.93
CA HIS A 684 -36.75 -38.56 17.39
C HIS A 684 -37.23 -39.78 16.60
N GLY A 685 -37.66 -40.80 17.35
CA GLY A 685 -38.42 -41.91 16.82
C GLY A 685 -39.74 -41.41 16.25
N CYS A 686 -39.83 -41.41 14.92
CA CYS A 686 -41.10 -41.47 14.22
C CYS A 686 -41.91 -42.65 14.75
N SER A 687 -43.14 -42.39 15.19
CA SER A 687 -44.16 -43.43 15.33
C SER A 687 -45.54 -42.85 15.01
N GLY A 688 -46.23 -43.52 14.08
CA GLY A 688 -47.67 -43.41 13.82
C GLY A 688 -48.07 -42.45 12.74
#